data_AF-A0AAE9NHY2-F1
#
_entry.id   AF-A0AAE9NHY2-F1
#
_cell.length_a   1.000
_cell.length_b   1.000
_cell.length_c   1.000
_cell.angle_alpha   90.00
_cell.angle_beta   90.00
_cell.angle_gamma   90.00
#
_symmetry.space_group_name_H-M   'P 1'
#
loop_
_entity.id
_entity.type
_entity.pdbx_description
1 polymer ?
#
loop_
_entity_poly.entity_id
_entity_poly.type
_entity_poly.pdbx_seq_one_letter_code
_entity_poly.pdbx_strand_id
1 'polypeptide(L)'
;MWRRVAIGGGGFITGFDVDPHGRTRVVRTDVHGAYLWLPDQNRWTQLVTATSMPAADRKQNGVNEGVYEIAVAPSNADRIYMIVKGLMYRSDNRGLTFSLASNSSPFPIYANPNGKFRTAGPFLAIDPDDPEIVVLAAPKSGVWRSKNGGATWTQLLAASPTVEDPAIVWFEPRKRRRAALRVMSPGAGLLEDEGSGLIFVGGGDQSQPRTARQIAPANNGRLFLADSTTQSLWRFHDSQWSNLSNSPALGHRLFGAVAVNPATSQVYAFDIGGRAFRSDDYGDTWIQLSRRSKPGDDDPPWLRVANVSYFATGRVTFDPVVTNRLWVCAGTGIYYADITDSGREIVWKSQARGIEELVATDAVQPPGQAPLFGNWDFGIHRKADLNLYSTTFGPRERMIIAAQQMDWSPSSPSFVVTNSSDTRIGCCYQDGDAVMAGYSEDGGRTWQKFTQLPQPPGTQGNDPWKMSFGTIAVSSSDTSNIVWEPSFDRAPFFTKDRGKTWKRVSFPGEKLPNTGSHEKYYYTRKTLAADRARGGVFYLVHSGGGSNQSLIGLWRTEDGGESWAKVFDREVAPRSGFSAKLRAVPNRAGHLFFTSGLNGGSDTILRRSIDGGVNWTSLSDVNRVDDIAFGKEATGAQYSAIYISGQVRGEYGIWRSTDNCDSWHRLVQFPMGALDQVTSIEASKDTFGLVYIGYMGSGWIYGQPGICNPAEYHRDQVLQCSKVD
;
A
#
# COMPACT_ATOMS: atom_id res chain seq x y z
N MET A 1 21.09 12.57 7.72
CA MET A 1 19.99 12.26 8.66
C MET A 1 18.79 11.81 7.84
N TRP A 2 18.14 10.70 8.20
CA TRP A 2 16.93 10.17 7.55
C TRP A 2 15.76 10.12 8.52
N ARG A 3 14.56 10.54 8.09
CA ARG A 3 13.33 10.57 8.92
C ARG A 3 12.09 10.30 8.08
N ARG A 4 11.02 9.82 8.71
CA ARG A 4 9.70 9.70 8.06
C ARG A 4 9.09 11.08 7.79
N VAL A 5 8.41 11.22 6.65
CA VAL A 5 7.48 12.31 6.41
C VAL A 5 6.18 11.95 7.12
N ALA A 6 5.75 12.77 8.07
CA ALA A 6 4.55 12.52 8.86
C ALA A 6 3.29 12.77 8.02
N ILE A 7 2.75 11.74 7.36
CA ILE A 7 1.43 11.78 6.71
C ILE A 7 0.42 11.12 7.63
N GLY A 8 0.70 9.90 8.05
CA GLY A 8 0.03 9.12 9.08
C GLY A 8 -1.15 8.31 8.56
N GLY A 9 -1.17 7.01 8.90
CA GLY A 9 -2.22 6.05 8.53
C GLY A 9 -2.30 5.80 7.02
N GLY A 10 -3.52 5.62 6.53
CA GLY A 10 -3.86 5.65 5.10
C GLY A 10 -3.80 4.32 4.36
N GLY A 11 -3.35 3.23 4.98
CA GLY A 11 -3.42 1.89 4.41
C GLY A 11 -4.40 0.99 5.15
N PHE A 12 -4.58 -0.22 4.64
CA PHE A 12 -5.54 -1.16 5.21
C PHE A 12 -4.87 -2.03 6.27
N ILE A 13 -5.20 -1.74 7.53
CA ILE A 13 -4.96 -2.69 8.61
C ILE A 13 -5.90 -3.87 8.42
N THR A 14 -5.34 -5.06 8.27
CA THR A 14 -6.10 -6.27 7.89
C THR A 14 -6.25 -7.28 9.03
N GLY A 15 -5.45 -7.14 10.09
CA GLY A 15 -5.55 -7.97 11.28
C GLY A 15 -5.03 -7.26 12.52
N PHE A 16 -5.50 -7.71 13.68
CA PHE A 16 -5.13 -7.25 15.01
C PHE A 16 -5.06 -8.47 15.93
N ASP A 17 -4.05 -8.50 16.79
CA ASP A 17 -3.88 -9.54 17.81
C ASP A 17 -3.24 -8.97 19.09
N VAL A 18 -3.55 -9.60 20.22
CA VAL A 18 -3.16 -9.11 21.55
C VAL A 18 -3.14 -10.24 22.57
N ASP A 19 -2.18 -10.25 23.49
CA ASP A 19 -2.17 -11.21 24.60
C ASP A 19 -3.29 -10.92 25.62
N PRO A 20 -3.76 -11.91 26.42
CA PRO A 20 -4.84 -11.73 27.38
C PRO A 20 -4.66 -10.60 28.41
N HIS A 21 -3.42 -10.16 28.66
CA HIS A 21 -3.10 -9.07 29.59
C HIS A 21 -2.85 -7.73 28.89
N GLY A 22 -2.97 -7.67 27.56
CA GLY A 22 -2.84 -6.45 26.78
C GLY A 22 -1.42 -5.87 26.73
N ARG A 23 -0.40 -6.63 27.14
CA ARG A 23 1.01 -6.17 27.20
C ARG A 23 1.60 -5.97 25.80
N THR A 24 1.24 -6.81 24.84
CA THR A 24 1.72 -6.81 23.46
C THR A 24 0.52 -6.80 22.53
N ARG A 25 0.39 -5.72 21.77
CA ARG A 25 -0.66 -5.53 20.76
C ARG A 25 0.00 -5.34 19.41
N VAL A 26 -0.44 -6.10 18.43
CA VAL A 26 0.10 -6.08 17.08
C VAL A 26 -1.00 -5.91 16.04
N VAL A 27 -0.65 -5.28 14.93
CA VAL A 27 -1.49 -5.19 13.73
C VAL A 27 -0.70 -5.57 12.49
N ARG A 28 -1.39 -6.09 11.47
CA ARG A 28 -0.80 -6.40 10.16
C ARG A 28 -1.44 -5.60 9.04
N THR A 29 -0.64 -5.29 8.02
CA THR A 29 -1.02 -4.48 6.85
C THR A 29 -1.13 -5.35 5.60
N ASP A 30 -1.82 -4.90 4.57
CA ASP A 30 -1.82 -5.57 3.26
C ASP A 30 -0.61 -5.23 2.37
N VAL A 31 -0.05 -4.03 2.48
CA VAL A 31 1.03 -3.55 1.60
C VAL A 31 2.44 -3.58 2.20
N HIS A 32 2.65 -3.28 3.49
CA HIS A 32 4.00 -3.35 4.08
C HIS A 32 4.05 -3.59 5.60
N GLY A 33 4.48 -4.79 5.97
CA GLY A 33 4.87 -5.14 7.33
C GLY A 33 3.73 -5.29 8.33
N ALA A 34 4.05 -4.99 9.58
CA ALA A 34 3.17 -5.07 10.74
C ALA A 34 3.64 -4.07 11.80
N TYR A 35 2.79 -3.76 12.78
CA TYR A 35 3.14 -2.78 13.81
C TYR A 35 2.91 -3.33 15.21
N LEU A 36 3.73 -2.86 16.15
CA LEU A 36 3.61 -3.06 17.58
C LEU A 36 3.16 -1.77 18.26
N TRP A 37 2.20 -1.85 19.17
CA TRP A 37 1.76 -0.72 19.99
C TRP A 37 2.77 -0.43 21.11
N LEU A 38 3.18 0.84 21.23
CA LEU A 38 4.00 1.36 22.32
C LEU A 38 3.13 2.29 23.19
N PRO A 39 2.55 1.79 24.29
CA PRO A 39 1.60 2.56 25.10
C PRO A 39 2.23 3.82 25.69
N ASP A 40 3.47 3.73 26.18
CA ASP A 40 4.18 4.87 26.80
C ASP A 40 4.49 6.00 25.81
N GLN A 41 4.50 5.69 24.52
CA GLN A 41 4.73 6.65 23.43
C GLN A 41 3.44 7.01 22.68
N ASN A 42 2.30 6.41 23.05
CA ASN A 42 1.00 6.55 22.39
C ASN A 42 1.10 6.39 20.86
N ARG A 43 1.82 5.37 20.38
CA ARG A 43 2.05 5.18 18.94
C ARG A 43 2.35 3.73 18.56
N TRP A 44 2.16 3.43 17.30
CA TRP A 44 2.63 2.21 16.64
C TRP A 44 4.07 2.36 16.15
N THR A 45 4.81 1.26 16.16
CA THR A 45 6.15 1.14 15.55
C THR A 45 6.21 -0.05 14.60
N GLN A 46 6.89 0.11 13.47
CA GLN A 46 6.99 -0.91 12.42
C GLN A 46 7.84 -2.10 12.92
N LEU A 47 7.35 -3.31 12.70
CA LEU A 47 7.98 -4.57 13.10
C LEU A 47 8.89 -5.15 12.01
N VAL A 48 8.63 -4.85 10.74
CA VAL A 48 9.45 -5.33 9.61
C VAL A 48 10.45 -4.25 9.24
N THR A 49 11.64 -4.30 9.83
CA THR A 49 12.70 -3.32 9.63
C THR A 49 14.03 -3.99 9.36
N ALA A 50 15.00 -3.22 8.87
CA ALA A 50 16.37 -3.68 8.69
C ALA A 50 16.98 -4.28 9.97
N THR A 51 16.52 -3.85 11.14
CA THR A 51 17.15 -4.18 12.43
C THR A 51 16.45 -5.35 13.12
N SER A 52 15.13 -5.46 12.95
CA SER A 52 14.36 -6.56 13.49
C SER A 52 14.47 -7.84 12.65
N MET A 53 14.66 -7.73 11.33
CA MET A 53 14.65 -8.90 10.45
C MET A 53 16.06 -9.49 10.23
N PRO A 54 16.16 -10.81 9.91
CA PRO A 54 17.42 -11.47 9.63
C PRO A 54 18.24 -10.80 8.51
N ALA A 55 19.56 -10.86 8.61
CA ALA A 55 20.46 -10.27 7.61
C ALA A 55 20.22 -10.78 6.18
N ALA A 56 19.81 -12.05 6.04
CA ALA A 56 19.50 -12.68 4.74
C ALA A 56 18.31 -12.04 4.01
N ASP A 57 17.41 -11.36 4.74
CA ASP A 57 16.21 -10.71 4.21
C ASP A 57 16.42 -9.23 3.90
N ARG A 58 17.59 -8.68 4.29
CA ARG A 58 17.99 -7.27 4.07
C ARG A 58 18.46 -7.02 2.64
N LYS A 59 17.67 -7.47 1.67
CA LYS A 59 17.89 -7.30 0.24
C LYS A 59 16.65 -6.75 -0.45
N GLN A 60 16.86 -6.17 -1.63
CA GLN A 60 15.77 -5.74 -2.52
C GLN A 60 14.84 -6.91 -2.82
N ASN A 61 13.53 -6.67 -2.80
CA ASN A 61 12.51 -7.72 -2.93
C ASN A 61 12.61 -8.88 -1.91
N GLY A 62 13.19 -8.64 -0.72
CA GLY A 62 13.15 -9.56 0.42
C GLY A 62 11.76 -9.56 1.08
N VAL A 63 11.66 -9.08 2.32
CA VAL A 63 10.39 -8.96 3.06
C VAL A 63 9.74 -7.58 2.86
N ASN A 64 9.46 -7.24 1.59
CA ASN A 64 8.97 -5.93 1.16
C ASN A 64 7.45 -5.85 0.92
N GLU A 65 6.65 -6.66 1.63
CA GLU A 65 5.20 -6.72 1.45
C GLU A 65 4.46 -6.71 2.80
N GLY A 66 3.12 -6.71 2.77
CA GLY A 66 2.30 -6.83 3.96
C GLY A 66 2.53 -8.14 4.71
N VAL A 67 2.21 -8.15 6.00
CA VAL A 67 2.21 -9.37 6.80
C VAL A 67 0.89 -10.11 6.58
N TYR A 68 0.97 -11.38 6.17
CA TYR A 68 -0.22 -12.20 5.88
C TYR A 68 -0.95 -12.62 7.16
N GLU A 69 -0.21 -13.02 8.19
CA GLU A 69 -0.76 -13.33 9.50
C GLU A 69 0.24 -12.96 10.61
N ILE A 70 -0.27 -12.51 11.75
CA ILE A 70 0.53 -12.22 12.93
C ILE A 70 -0.25 -12.62 14.19
N ALA A 71 0.44 -13.25 15.15
CA ALA A 71 -0.17 -13.62 16.42
C ALA A 71 0.82 -13.50 17.58
N VAL A 72 0.30 -13.13 18.76
CA VAL A 72 0.99 -13.07 20.04
C VAL A 72 0.60 -14.29 20.85
N ALA A 73 1.56 -14.98 21.47
CA ALA A 73 1.22 -16.15 22.27
C ALA A 73 0.47 -15.75 23.55
N PRO A 74 -0.67 -16.40 23.88
CA PRO A 74 -1.44 -16.03 25.07
C PRO A 74 -0.68 -16.25 26.39
N SER A 75 0.16 -17.29 26.46
CA SER A 75 0.98 -17.64 27.62
C SER A 75 2.27 -16.81 27.75
N ASN A 76 2.69 -16.11 26.69
CA ASN A 76 3.94 -15.36 26.68
C ASN A 76 3.86 -14.15 25.73
N ALA A 77 3.64 -12.96 26.28
CA ALA A 77 3.52 -11.72 25.52
C ALA A 77 4.81 -11.29 24.76
N ASP A 78 5.96 -11.91 25.03
CA ASP A 78 7.20 -11.65 24.29
C ASP A 78 7.31 -12.55 23.03
N ARG A 79 6.51 -13.61 22.93
CA ARG A 79 6.43 -14.54 21.80
C ARG A 79 5.48 -14.02 20.72
N ILE A 80 6.03 -13.70 19.55
CA ILE A 80 5.26 -13.29 18.37
C ILE A 80 5.61 -14.20 17.19
N TYR A 81 4.61 -14.64 16.44
CA TYR A 81 4.77 -15.32 15.16
C TYR A 81 4.21 -14.48 14.02
N MET A 82 4.88 -14.51 12.87
CA MET A 82 4.55 -13.64 11.74
C MET A 82 4.79 -14.38 10.42
N ILE A 83 3.88 -14.22 9.45
CA ILE A 83 4.00 -14.80 8.11
C ILE A 83 4.20 -13.69 7.08
N VAL A 84 5.34 -13.72 6.36
CA VAL A 84 5.69 -12.76 5.29
C VAL A 84 6.37 -13.52 4.16
N LYS A 85 6.03 -13.23 2.89
CA LYS A 85 6.54 -13.96 1.71
C LYS A 85 6.34 -15.48 1.80
N GLY A 86 5.27 -15.90 2.46
CA GLY A 86 4.97 -17.30 2.69
C GLY A 86 5.92 -18.00 3.67
N LEU A 87 6.78 -17.29 4.39
CA LEU A 87 7.70 -17.84 5.40
C LEU A 87 7.25 -17.44 6.81
N MET A 88 7.57 -18.29 7.79
CA MET A 88 7.24 -18.08 9.20
C MET A 88 8.44 -17.52 9.96
N TYR A 89 8.22 -16.37 10.59
CA TYR A 89 9.16 -15.72 11.49
C TYR A 89 8.66 -15.77 12.93
N ARG A 90 9.61 -15.76 13.85
CA ARG A 90 9.34 -15.84 15.28
C ARG A 90 10.19 -14.83 16.04
N SER A 91 9.61 -14.14 17.01
CA SER A 91 10.31 -13.27 17.96
C SER A 91 10.16 -13.76 19.38
N ASP A 92 11.27 -13.82 20.14
CA ASP A 92 11.37 -14.18 21.58
C ASP A 92 11.37 -12.94 22.49
N ASN A 93 11.32 -11.74 21.90
CA ASN A 93 11.62 -10.48 22.58
C ASN A 93 10.70 -9.35 22.10
N ARG A 94 9.41 -9.64 21.95
CA ARG A 94 8.37 -8.66 21.63
C ARG A 94 8.66 -7.89 20.33
N GLY A 95 9.11 -8.64 19.33
CA GLY A 95 9.43 -8.18 17.98
C GLY A 95 10.73 -7.41 17.83
N LEU A 96 11.55 -7.26 18.90
CA LEU A 96 12.82 -6.54 18.80
C LEU A 96 13.71 -7.15 17.72
N THR A 97 13.74 -8.48 17.67
CA THR A 97 14.33 -9.26 16.59
C THR A 97 13.44 -10.45 16.22
N PHE A 98 13.47 -10.84 14.96
CA PHE A 98 12.84 -12.03 14.42
C PHE A 98 13.89 -13.00 13.87
N SER A 99 13.66 -14.28 14.08
CA SER A 99 14.37 -15.38 13.42
C SER A 99 13.43 -16.09 12.46
N LEU A 100 13.94 -16.57 11.32
CA LEU A 100 13.21 -17.51 10.47
C LEU A 100 12.96 -18.79 11.27
N ALA A 101 11.70 -19.09 11.58
CA ALA A 101 11.35 -20.24 12.40
C ALA A 101 11.50 -21.54 11.62
N SER A 102 11.07 -21.54 10.36
CA SER A 102 11.22 -22.67 9.46
C SER A 102 11.17 -22.27 7.99
N ASN A 103 11.93 -23.01 7.19
CA ASN A 103 11.86 -23.03 5.73
C ASN A 103 11.48 -24.43 5.20
N SER A 104 11.09 -25.34 6.09
CA SER A 104 10.66 -26.70 5.73
C SER A 104 9.15 -26.75 5.49
N SER A 105 8.67 -27.85 4.90
CA SER A 105 7.25 -28.04 4.59
C SER A 105 6.36 -27.64 5.79
N PRO A 106 5.34 -26.78 5.60
CA PRO A 106 4.72 -26.40 4.32
C PRO A 106 5.30 -25.15 3.63
N PHE A 107 6.42 -24.59 4.11
CA PHE A 107 6.93 -23.32 3.61
C PHE A 107 7.75 -23.47 2.32
N PRO A 108 7.73 -22.48 1.41
CA PRO A 108 6.88 -21.29 1.47
C PRO A 108 5.41 -21.61 1.16
N ILE A 109 4.49 -21.07 1.97
CA ILE A 109 3.05 -21.22 1.75
C ILE A 109 2.53 -20.15 0.79
N TYR A 110 1.38 -20.40 0.16
CA TYR A 110 0.66 -19.34 -0.53
C TYR A 110 0.11 -18.34 0.49
N ALA A 111 0.68 -17.14 0.52
CA ALA A 111 0.31 -16.06 1.42
C ALA A 111 0.29 -14.75 0.62
N ASN A 112 -0.91 -14.22 0.34
CA ASN A 112 -1.07 -12.94 -0.35
C ASN A 112 -1.71 -11.93 0.61
N PRO A 113 -0.92 -11.05 1.26
CA PRO A 113 -1.42 -10.07 2.23
C PRO A 113 -2.33 -9.02 1.59
N ASN A 114 -2.23 -8.77 0.28
CA ASN A 114 -3.11 -7.90 -0.49
C ASN A 114 -4.14 -8.68 -1.32
N GLY A 115 -4.38 -9.94 -0.96
CA GLY A 115 -5.29 -10.83 -1.67
C GLY A 115 -6.73 -10.79 -1.19
N LYS A 116 -7.56 -11.66 -1.78
CA LYS A 116 -8.97 -11.89 -1.40
C LYS A 116 -9.13 -12.19 0.09
N PHE A 117 -8.21 -12.96 0.67
CA PHE A 117 -8.31 -13.45 2.05
C PHE A 117 -7.67 -12.56 3.11
N ARG A 118 -7.22 -11.36 2.75
CA ARG A 118 -6.44 -10.50 3.66
C ARG A 118 -7.09 -10.17 4.99
N THR A 119 -8.41 -9.96 5.04
CA THR A 119 -9.13 -9.71 6.31
C THR A 119 -9.79 -10.96 6.90
N ALA A 120 -9.56 -12.14 6.32
CA ALA A 120 -10.01 -13.38 6.91
C ALA A 120 -9.02 -13.88 7.97
N GLY A 121 -9.49 -14.80 8.81
CA GLY A 121 -8.69 -15.43 9.85
C GLY A 121 -9.46 -15.61 11.17
N PRO A 122 -8.78 -16.11 12.22
CA PRO A 122 -7.33 -16.36 12.29
C PRO A 122 -6.86 -17.57 11.46
N PHE A 123 -5.71 -17.42 10.80
CA PHE A 123 -5.00 -18.52 10.11
C PHE A 123 -3.91 -19.15 10.97
N LEU A 124 -3.56 -18.50 12.08
CA LEU A 124 -2.55 -18.95 13.01
C LEU A 124 -3.14 -18.98 14.42
N ALA A 125 -3.00 -20.10 15.11
CA ALA A 125 -3.41 -20.27 16.50
C ALA A 125 -2.22 -20.77 17.33
N ILE A 126 -2.06 -20.22 18.52
CA ILE A 126 -1.01 -20.62 19.47
C ILE A 126 -1.71 -21.20 20.69
N ASP A 127 -1.21 -22.32 21.20
CA ASP A 127 -1.78 -22.95 22.37
C ASP A 127 -1.73 -21.96 23.57
N PRO A 128 -2.85 -21.80 24.31
CA PRO A 128 -2.94 -20.79 25.35
C PRO A 128 -2.04 -21.07 26.55
N ASP A 129 -1.58 -22.31 26.74
CA ASP A 129 -0.73 -22.72 27.85
C ASP A 129 0.73 -22.95 27.42
N ASP A 130 1.00 -23.19 26.12
CA ASP A 130 2.33 -23.51 25.60
C ASP A 130 2.66 -22.76 24.29
N PRO A 131 3.56 -21.76 24.31
CA PRO A 131 3.87 -20.94 23.13
C PRO A 131 4.63 -21.70 22.03
N GLU A 132 5.10 -22.93 22.28
CA GLU A 132 5.78 -23.78 21.30
C GLU A 132 4.80 -24.57 20.42
N ILE A 133 3.55 -24.68 20.85
CA ILE A 133 2.51 -25.41 20.12
C ILE A 133 1.72 -24.41 19.27
N VAL A 134 1.90 -24.53 17.96
CA VAL A 134 1.38 -23.58 16.98
C VAL A 134 0.66 -24.34 15.88
N VAL A 135 -0.51 -23.84 15.46
CA VAL A 135 -1.31 -24.41 14.39
C VAL A 135 -1.49 -23.37 13.29
N LEU A 136 -1.20 -23.77 12.06
CA LEU A 136 -1.24 -22.94 10.87
C LEU A 136 -2.23 -23.53 9.87
N ALA A 137 -3.25 -22.76 9.50
CA ALA A 137 -4.03 -22.97 8.31
C ALA A 137 -3.31 -22.33 7.11
N ALA A 138 -2.53 -23.14 6.40
CA ALA A 138 -1.82 -22.70 5.21
C ALA A 138 -2.78 -22.73 3.99
N PRO A 139 -3.05 -21.58 3.34
CA PRO A 139 -3.91 -21.56 2.16
C PRO A 139 -3.39 -22.53 1.09
N LYS A 140 -4.28 -23.33 0.51
CA LYS A 140 -3.96 -24.37 -0.50
C LYS A 140 -3.05 -25.51 -0.02
N SER A 141 -2.63 -25.52 1.25
CA SER A 141 -1.76 -26.58 1.82
C SER A 141 -2.35 -27.26 3.05
N GLY A 142 -3.52 -26.84 3.53
CA GLY A 142 -4.24 -27.49 4.62
C GLY A 142 -3.82 -26.97 5.99
N VAL A 143 -4.06 -27.78 7.04
CA VAL A 143 -3.77 -27.40 8.44
C VAL A 143 -2.57 -28.17 8.96
N TRP A 144 -1.65 -27.46 9.61
CA TRP A 144 -0.38 -27.98 10.09
C TRP A 144 -0.20 -27.62 11.55
N ARG A 145 0.47 -28.49 12.31
CA ARG A 145 0.82 -28.27 13.72
C ARG A 145 2.32 -28.38 13.94
N SER A 146 2.87 -27.43 14.67
CA SER A 146 4.19 -27.46 15.28
C SER A 146 4.07 -27.75 16.78
N LYS A 147 5.08 -28.40 17.34
CA LYS A 147 5.26 -28.58 18.80
C LYS A 147 6.59 -28.02 19.33
N ASN A 148 7.31 -27.26 18.52
CA ASN A 148 8.64 -26.73 18.81
C ASN A 148 8.81 -25.32 18.24
N GLY A 149 7.77 -24.50 18.42
CA GLY A 149 7.83 -23.07 18.15
C GLY A 149 8.01 -22.72 16.68
N GLY A 150 7.38 -23.50 15.80
CA GLY A 150 7.35 -23.29 14.36
C GLY A 150 8.52 -23.91 13.60
N ALA A 151 9.43 -24.63 14.26
CA ALA A 151 10.61 -25.21 13.59
C ALA A 151 10.26 -26.39 12.67
N THR A 152 9.40 -27.31 13.12
CA THR A 152 8.95 -28.45 12.32
C THR A 152 7.44 -28.62 12.39
N TRP A 153 6.84 -29.11 11.30
CA TRP A 153 5.40 -29.18 11.15
C TRP A 153 4.92 -30.58 10.78
N THR A 154 3.76 -30.95 11.30
CA THR A 154 3.02 -32.16 10.93
C THR A 154 1.66 -31.75 10.40
N GLN A 155 1.29 -32.26 9.23
CA GLN A 155 -0.02 -32.00 8.65
C GLN A 155 -1.12 -32.68 9.47
N LEU A 156 -2.15 -31.93 9.83
CA LEU A 156 -3.36 -32.42 10.51
C LEU A 156 -4.52 -32.63 9.54
N LEU A 157 -4.59 -31.80 8.49
CA LEU A 157 -5.66 -31.83 7.51
C LEU A 157 -5.12 -31.41 6.14
N ALA A 158 -5.49 -32.13 5.08
CA ALA A 158 -5.18 -31.73 3.72
C ALA A 158 -5.99 -30.50 3.28
N ALA A 159 -5.53 -29.79 2.25
CA ALA A 159 -6.31 -28.70 1.66
C ALA A 159 -7.59 -29.23 1.00
N SER A 160 -8.64 -28.40 0.96
CA SER A 160 -9.85 -28.72 0.20
C SER A 160 -9.53 -28.77 -1.29
N PRO A 161 -9.95 -29.81 -2.03
CA PRO A 161 -9.73 -29.89 -3.48
C PRO A 161 -10.70 -29.00 -4.27
N THR A 162 -11.80 -28.53 -3.64
CA THR A 162 -12.92 -27.86 -4.33
C THR A 162 -13.20 -26.45 -3.82
N VAL A 163 -12.65 -26.06 -2.67
CA VAL A 163 -12.87 -24.73 -2.07
C VAL A 163 -11.53 -24.02 -1.90
N GLU A 164 -11.42 -22.82 -2.47
CA GLU A 164 -10.20 -22.01 -2.43
C GLU A 164 -9.94 -21.37 -1.05
N ASP A 165 -11.01 -21.09 -0.30
CA ASP A 165 -10.95 -20.44 1.01
C ASP A 165 -9.97 -21.16 1.95
N PRO A 166 -9.18 -20.43 2.76
CA PRO A 166 -8.34 -21.03 3.79
C PRO A 166 -9.19 -21.50 4.98
N ALA A 167 -8.69 -22.52 5.71
CA ALA A 167 -9.26 -22.88 6.99
C ALA A 167 -9.06 -21.78 8.03
N ILE A 168 -9.92 -21.75 9.05
CA ILE A 168 -9.75 -20.92 10.23
C ILE A 168 -9.45 -21.83 11.42
N VAL A 169 -8.44 -21.49 12.23
CA VAL A 169 -7.97 -22.31 13.35
C VAL A 169 -7.95 -21.51 14.64
N TRP A 170 -8.38 -22.11 15.74
CA TRP A 170 -8.32 -21.49 17.08
C TRP A 170 -8.29 -22.55 18.17
N PHE A 171 -7.89 -22.15 19.37
CA PHE A 171 -8.01 -22.97 20.58
C PHE A 171 -9.25 -22.55 21.36
N GLU A 172 -10.15 -23.49 21.61
CA GLU A 172 -11.35 -23.32 22.42
C GLU A 172 -11.01 -23.65 23.90
N PRO A 173 -11.16 -22.69 24.83
CA PRO A 173 -10.93 -22.94 26.25
C PRO A 173 -11.87 -24.04 26.79
N ARG A 174 -11.33 -24.98 27.57
CA ARG A 174 -12.12 -26.03 28.25
C ARG A 174 -12.00 -25.87 29.78
N LYS A 175 -13.11 -26.04 30.51
CA LYS A 175 -13.08 -25.99 31.99
C LYS A 175 -12.24 -27.16 32.51
N ARG A 176 -11.19 -26.84 33.29
CA ARG A 176 -10.31 -27.82 33.98
C ARG A 176 -9.64 -28.85 33.05
N ARG A 177 -9.48 -28.52 31.76
CA ARG A 177 -8.78 -29.33 30.76
C ARG A 177 -8.01 -28.39 29.84
N ARG A 178 -7.01 -28.92 29.15
CA ARG A 178 -6.32 -28.20 28.09
C ARG A 178 -7.33 -27.74 27.03
N ALA A 179 -7.08 -26.57 26.45
CA ALA A 179 -7.88 -26.06 25.34
C ALA A 179 -7.90 -27.04 24.16
N ALA A 180 -9.03 -27.12 23.46
CA ALA A 180 -9.16 -27.97 22.28
C ALA A 180 -8.89 -27.17 21.00
N LEU A 181 -8.10 -27.74 20.10
CA LEU A 181 -7.94 -27.17 18.76
C LEU A 181 -9.25 -27.38 17.98
N ARG A 182 -9.79 -26.29 17.43
CA ARG A 182 -10.89 -26.30 16.48
C ARG A 182 -10.44 -25.78 15.13
N VAL A 183 -11.03 -26.35 14.09
CA VAL A 183 -10.76 -26.01 12.69
C VAL A 183 -12.09 -25.83 11.97
N MET A 184 -12.30 -24.65 11.40
CA MET A 184 -13.35 -24.47 10.41
C MET A 184 -12.78 -24.81 9.03
N SER A 185 -13.07 -26.02 8.56
CA SER A 185 -12.52 -26.56 7.31
C SER A 185 -13.40 -26.16 6.12
N PRO A 186 -12.86 -25.46 5.12
CA PRO A 186 -13.56 -25.07 3.90
C PRO A 186 -14.15 -26.28 3.18
N GLY A 187 -15.44 -26.22 2.83
CA GLY A 187 -16.20 -27.31 2.21
C GLY A 187 -16.62 -28.43 3.17
N ALA A 188 -15.91 -28.64 4.28
CA ALA A 188 -16.17 -29.76 5.20
C ALA A 188 -16.98 -29.35 6.44
N GLY A 189 -16.76 -28.15 7.00
CA GLY A 189 -17.42 -27.67 8.21
C GLY A 189 -16.50 -27.69 9.43
N LEU A 190 -17.10 -27.71 10.63
CA LEU A 190 -16.39 -27.58 11.90
C LEU A 190 -15.79 -28.92 12.36
N LEU A 191 -14.52 -28.88 12.73
CA LEU A 191 -13.75 -30.01 13.25
C LEU A 191 -13.13 -29.66 14.61
N GLU A 192 -12.88 -30.67 15.44
CA GLU A 192 -12.22 -30.57 16.75
C GLU A 192 -11.15 -31.67 16.89
N ASP A 193 -10.01 -31.34 17.48
CA ASP A 193 -8.94 -32.29 17.79
C ASP A 193 -9.21 -32.98 19.13
N GLU A 194 -9.45 -34.29 19.09
CA GLU A 194 -9.62 -35.15 20.28
C GLU A 194 -8.31 -35.89 20.66
N GLY A 195 -7.17 -35.48 20.10
CA GLY A 195 -5.85 -36.05 20.38
C GLY A 195 -5.48 -37.24 19.50
N SER A 196 -6.46 -38.00 19.00
CA SER A 196 -6.26 -39.04 17.97
C SER A 196 -6.42 -38.53 16.53
N GLY A 197 -6.83 -37.27 16.35
CA GLY A 197 -7.11 -36.66 15.05
C GLY A 197 -8.30 -35.69 15.10
N LEU A 198 -8.56 -35.04 13.97
CA LEU A 198 -9.69 -34.12 13.81
C LEU A 198 -10.98 -34.91 13.54
N ILE A 199 -12.02 -34.61 14.30
CA ILE A 199 -13.37 -35.17 14.13
C ILE A 199 -14.39 -34.06 13.87
N PHE A 200 -15.47 -34.38 13.15
CA PHE A 200 -16.56 -33.42 12.90
C PHE A 200 -17.33 -33.09 14.17
N VAL A 201 -17.60 -31.80 14.37
CA VAL A 201 -18.37 -31.29 15.50
C VAL A 201 -19.53 -30.46 14.99
N GLY A 202 -20.74 -30.94 15.27
CA GLY A 202 -21.95 -30.42 14.63
C GLY A 202 -22.03 -30.85 13.17
N GLY A 203 -22.92 -31.78 12.88
CA GLY A 203 -22.98 -32.38 11.54
C GLY A 203 -23.98 -33.52 11.50
N GLY A 204 -25.20 -33.20 11.08
CA GLY A 204 -26.18 -34.12 10.51
C GLY A 204 -26.65 -33.56 9.17
N ASP A 205 -27.83 -33.96 8.67
CA ASP A 205 -28.43 -33.45 7.41
C ASP A 205 -28.84 -31.96 7.45
N GLN A 206 -28.45 -31.20 8.48
CA GLN A 206 -28.83 -29.80 8.65
C GLN A 206 -27.91 -28.82 7.92
N SER A 207 -28.46 -27.66 7.57
CA SER A 207 -27.72 -26.55 6.94
C SER A 207 -26.61 -26.03 7.86
N GLN A 208 -25.40 -25.91 7.32
CA GLN A 208 -24.21 -25.46 8.05
C GLN A 208 -23.29 -24.62 7.15
N PRO A 209 -22.48 -23.70 7.71
CA PRO A 209 -21.52 -22.93 6.94
C PRO A 209 -20.43 -23.83 6.36
N ARG A 210 -20.07 -23.57 5.09
CA ARG A 210 -18.99 -24.27 4.38
C ARG A 210 -17.77 -23.37 4.11
N THR A 211 -17.92 -22.08 4.36
CA THR A 211 -16.90 -21.05 4.21
C THR A 211 -16.95 -20.14 5.44
N ALA A 212 -15.87 -19.41 5.69
CA ALA A 212 -15.78 -18.50 6.82
C ALA A 212 -14.83 -17.35 6.49
N ARG A 213 -15.23 -16.14 6.87
CA ARG A 213 -14.37 -14.95 6.83
C ARG A 213 -13.72 -14.75 8.18
N GLN A 214 -14.52 -14.64 9.22
CA GLN A 214 -14.09 -14.42 10.59
C GLN A 214 -14.97 -15.19 11.56
N ILE A 215 -14.41 -15.46 12.73
CA ILE A 215 -15.12 -16.11 13.83
C ILE A 215 -14.95 -15.33 15.14
N ALA A 216 -15.91 -15.52 16.04
CA ALA A 216 -15.84 -15.04 17.42
C ALA A 216 -16.36 -16.14 18.37
N PRO A 217 -15.46 -16.94 18.97
CA PRO A 217 -15.81 -17.87 20.05
C PRO A 217 -16.26 -17.12 21.30
N ALA A 218 -17.25 -17.65 22.01
CA ALA A 218 -17.77 -17.10 23.26
C ALA A 218 -17.50 -18.04 24.45
N ASN A 219 -17.35 -17.47 25.65
CA ASN A 219 -17.01 -18.21 26.88
C ASN A 219 -18.07 -19.24 27.34
N ASN A 220 -19.24 -19.26 26.71
CA ASN A 220 -20.35 -20.15 27.03
C ASN A 220 -20.53 -21.29 26.01
N GLY A 221 -19.51 -21.58 25.19
CA GLY A 221 -19.54 -22.64 24.19
C GLY A 221 -20.25 -22.27 22.88
N ARG A 222 -20.69 -21.01 22.73
CA ARG A 222 -21.16 -20.49 21.43
C ARG A 222 -19.99 -20.12 20.53
N LEU A 223 -20.21 -20.24 19.23
CA LEU A 223 -19.32 -19.70 18.20
C LEU A 223 -20.15 -18.87 17.23
N PHE A 224 -19.70 -17.67 16.92
CA PHE A 224 -20.27 -16.84 15.86
C PHE A 224 -19.33 -16.82 14.66
N LEU A 225 -19.90 -16.83 13.46
CA LEU A 225 -19.14 -16.91 12.21
C LEU A 225 -19.74 -15.98 11.16
N ALA A 226 -18.91 -15.08 10.63
CA ALA A 226 -19.23 -14.25 9.49
C ALA A 226 -18.78 -14.96 8.21
N ASP A 227 -19.68 -15.13 7.25
CA ASP A 227 -19.41 -15.72 5.95
C ASP A 227 -19.74 -14.73 4.83
N SER A 228 -18.71 -14.08 4.29
CA SER A 228 -18.88 -13.14 3.18
C SER A 228 -19.26 -13.82 1.87
N THR A 229 -18.90 -15.10 1.68
CA THR A 229 -19.14 -15.84 0.44
C THR A 229 -20.63 -16.19 0.32
N THR A 230 -21.24 -16.69 1.39
CA THR A 230 -22.69 -17.00 1.44
C THR A 230 -23.54 -15.86 1.97
N GLN A 231 -22.94 -14.69 2.20
CA GLN A 231 -23.60 -13.49 2.72
C GLN A 231 -24.40 -13.72 4.00
N SER A 232 -23.86 -14.53 4.91
CA SER A 232 -24.59 -15.04 6.08
C SER A 232 -23.79 -14.89 7.36
N LEU A 233 -24.50 -14.67 8.47
CA LEU A 233 -23.98 -14.73 9.83
C LEU A 233 -24.52 -16.00 10.50
N TRP A 234 -23.65 -16.79 11.10
CA TRP A 234 -23.99 -18.07 11.70
C TRP A 234 -23.68 -18.08 13.20
N ARG A 235 -24.47 -18.84 13.94
CA ARG A 235 -24.22 -19.22 15.33
C ARG A 235 -24.14 -20.73 15.44
N PHE A 236 -23.17 -21.22 16.21
CA PHE A 236 -23.08 -22.61 16.63
C PHE A 236 -23.24 -22.69 18.15
N HIS A 237 -24.09 -23.60 18.62
CA HIS A 237 -24.31 -23.90 20.05
C HIS A 237 -24.95 -25.28 20.18
N ASP A 238 -24.62 -26.04 21.23
CA ASP A 238 -25.17 -27.37 21.49
C ASP A 238 -25.15 -28.31 20.27
N SER A 239 -24.04 -28.30 19.53
CA SER A 239 -23.87 -29.10 18.31
C SER A 239 -24.80 -28.75 17.15
N GLN A 240 -25.46 -27.59 17.17
CA GLN A 240 -26.38 -27.11 16.13
C GLN A 240 -25.92 -25.79 15.52
N TRP A 241 -26.14 -25.63 14.22
CA TRP A 241 -25.93 -24.38 13.49
C TRP A 241 -27.25 -23.62 13.31
N SER A 242 -27.20 -22.30 13.41
CA SER A 242 -28.33 -21.40 13.11
C SER A 242 -27.86 -20.28 12.19
N ASN A 243 -28.58 -20.05 11.08
CA ASN A 243 -28.35 -18.90 10.21
C ASN A 243 -29.09 -17.67 10.77
N LEU A 244 -28.33 -16.73 11.34
CA LEU A 244 -28.85 -15.52 11.96
C LEU A 244 -29.29 -14.47 10.92
N SER A 245 -28.79 -14.57 9.69
CA SER A 245 -29.17 -13.65 8.59
C SER A 245 -30.61 -13.83 8.10
N ASN A 246 -31.28 -14.90 8.50
CA ASN A 246 -32.71 -15.09 8.28
C ASN A 246 -33.56 -14.09 9.08
N SER A 247 -32.98 -13.41 10.09
CA SER A 247 -33.65 -12.32 10.79
C SER A 247 -33.85 -11.11 9.87
N PRO A 248 -35.08 -10.57 9.71
CA PRO A 248 -35.33 -9.40 8.87
C PRO A 248 -34.52 -8.16 9.25
N ALA A 249 -34.21 -7.99 10.54
CA ALA A 249 -33.43 -6.87 11.04
C ALA A 249 -31.96 -6.93 10.60
N LEU A 250 -31.41 -8.14 10.44
CA LEU A 250 -30.03 -8.36 10.03
C LEU A 250 -29.94 -8.50 8.50
N GLY A 251 -30.68 -9.46 7.93
CA GLY A 251 -30.68 -9.80 6.51
C GLY A 251 -29.38 -10.43 6.00
N HIS A 252 -29.40 -10.94 4.77
CA HIS A 252 -28.21 -11.42 4.06
C HIS A 252 -27.35 -10.26 3.57
N ARG A 253 -26.06 -10.27 3.88
CA ARG A 253 -25.08 -9.21 3.56
C ARG A 253 -23.67 -9.78 3.49
N LEU A 254 -22.77 -9.04 2.84
CA LEU A 254 -21.33 -9.33 2.87
C LEU A 254 -20.76 -9.07 4.27
N PHE A 255 -21.02 -9.95 5.24
CA PHE A 255 -20.50 -9.85 6.60
C PHE A 255 -18.97 -9.99 6.59
N GLY A 256 -18.28 -8.97 7.10
CA GLY A 256 -16.82 -8.92 7.17
C GLY A 256 -16.27 -9.32 8.55
N ALA A 257 -17.01 -9.01 9.61
CA ALA A 257 -16.58 -9.26 10.99
C ALA A 257 -17.74 -9.55 11.93
N VAL A 258 -17.42 -10.29 13.00
CA VAL A 258 -18.28 -10.52 14.15
C VAL A 258 -17.42 -10.49 15.41
N ALA A 259 -17.95 -9.90 16.49
CA ALA A 259 -17.32 -9.85 17.79
C ALA A 259 -18.35 -10.16 18.88
N VAL A 260 -17.97 -10.98 19.87
CA VAL A 260 -18.83 -11.32 21.02
C VAL A 260 -18.22 -10.75 22.29
N ASN A 261 -19.06 -10.10 23.10
CA ASN A 261 -18.63 -9.54 24.37
C ASN A 261 -18.30 -10.69 25.33
N PRO A 262 -17.08 -10.78 25.89
CA PRO A 262 -16.71 -11.90 26.77
C PRO A 262 -17.45 -11.89 28.13
N ALA A 263 -18.06 -10.76 28.50
CA ALA A 263 -18.71 -10.56 29.80
C ALA A 263 -20.25 -10.54 29.72
N THR A 264 -20.85 -10.41 28.54
CA THR A 264 -22.30 -10.23 28.37
C THR A 264 -22.84 -11.07 27.21
N SER A 265 -24.14 -11.02 26.98
CA SER A 265 -24.80 -11.66 25.83
C SER A 265 -24.69 -10.88 24.52
N GLN A 266 -23.88 -9.81 24.50
CA GLN A 266 -23.79 -8.93 23.36
C GLN A 266 -22.98 -9.51 22.20
N VAL A 267 -23.53 -9.40 21.00
CA VAL A 267 -22.87 -9.77 19.75
C VAL A 267 -22.94 -8.59 18.80
N TYR A 268 -21.80 -8.23 18.23
CA TYR A 268 -21.68 -7.18 17.23
C TYR A 268 -21.32 -7.80 15.89
N ALA A 269 -22.05 -7.43 14.85
CA ALA A 269 -21.81 -7.89 13.48
C ALA A 269 -21.63 -6.69 12.54
N PHE A 270 -20.71 -6.83 11.59
CA PHE A 270 -20.36 -5.77 10.65
C PHE A 270 -20.31 -6.29 9.23
N ASP A 271 -20.93 -5.57 8.28
CA ASP A 271 -20.67 -5.80 6.86
C ASP A 271 -19.31 -5.20 6.45
N ILE A 272 -18.78 -5.58 5.29
CA ILE A 272 -17.48 -5.09 4.80
C ILE A 272 -17.44 -3.56 4.63
N GLY A 273 -18.59 -2.90 4.53
CA GLY A 273 -18.73 -1.44 4.43
C GLY A 273 -18.94 -0.74 5.77
N GLY A 274 -18.88 -1.47 6.88
CA GLY A 274 -18.97 -0.93 8.23
C GLY A 274 -20.38 -0.63 8.71
N ARG A 275 -21.42 -1.18 8.09
CA ARG A 275 -22.75 -1.19 8.73
C ARG A 275 -22.69 -2.09 9.96
N ALA A 276 -23.15 -1.57 11.09
CA ALA A 276 -23.03 -2.21 12.39
C ALA A 276 -24.39 -2.67 12.91
N PHE A 277 -24.40 -3.87 13.47
CA PHE A 277 -25.56 -4.48 14.12
C PHE A 277 -25.17 -4.98 15.49
N ARG A 278 -26.11 -4.94 16.43
CA ARG A 278 -25.95 -5.51 17.77
C ARG A 278 -27.13 -6.39 18.12
N SER A 279 -26.82 -7.52 18.75
CA SER A 279 -27.74 -8.32 19.52
C SER A 279 -27.34 -8.24 20.99
N ASP A 280 -28.33 -8.23 21.89
CA ASP A 280 -28.13 -8.30 23.35
C ASP A 280 -28.55 -9.67 23.91
N ASP A 281 -28.83 -10.65 23.06
CA ASP A 281 -29.39 -11.98 23.38
C ASP A 281 -28.72 -13.09 22.55
N TYR A 282 -27.40 -13.00 22.35
CA TYR A 282 -26.61 -14.01 21.61
C TYR A 282 -27.09 -14.26 20.16
N GLY A 283 -27.64 -13.24 19.50
CA GLY A 283 -28.00 -13.24 18.09
C GLY A 283 -29.45 -13.57 17.78
N ASP A 284 -30.33 -13.71 18.77
CA ASP A 284 -31.75 -14.01 18.55
C ASP A 284 -32.51 -12.77 18.00
N THR A 285 -32.22 -11.58 18.54
CA THR A 285 -32.75 -10.30 18.05
C THR A 285 -31.64 -9.33 17.71
N TRP A 286 -31.88 -8.46 16.72
CA TRP A 286 -30.88 -7.52 16.20
C TRP A 286 -31.42 -6.11 16.09
N ILE A 287 -30.56 -5.16 16.38
CA ILE A 287 -30.75 -3.75 16.08
C ILE A 287 -29.62 -3.25 15.18
N GLN A 288 -29.94 -2.40 14.23
CA GLN A 288 -28.92 -1.66 13.49
C GLN A 288 -28.45 -0.46 14.34
N LEU A 289 -27.15 -0.21 14.29
CA LEU A 289 -26.51 0.93 14.97
C LEU A 289 -26.14 2.00 13.95
N SER A 290 -26.22 3.27 14.36
CA SER A 290 -25.53 4.33 13.62
C SER A 290 -24.02 4.20 13.83
N ARG A 291 -23.25 4.61 12.82
CA ARG A 291 -21.79 4.63 12.91
C ARG A 291 -21.27 6.01 12.56
N ARG A 292 -20.35 6.50 13.37
CA ARG A 292 -19.46 7.62 13.02
C ARG A 292 -18.02 7.22 13.26
N SER A 293 -17.10 7.98 12.67
CA SER A 293 -15.68 7.91 13.01
C SER A 293 -15.09 9.31 13.14
N LYS A 294 -14.00 9.42 13.90
CA LYS A 294 -13.21 10.65 14.01
C LYS A 294 -11.74 10.32 14.26
N PRO A 295 -10.82 11.25 13.96
CA PRO A 295 -9.46 11.15 14.45
C PRO A 295 -9.42 11.02 15.98
N GLY A 296 -8.52 10.19 16.50
CA GLY A 296 -8.14 10.20 17.91
C GLY A 296 -7.38 11.47 18.29
N ASP A 297 -7.09 11.63 19.58
CA ASP A 297 -6.28 12.72 20.08
C ASP A 297 -4.82 12.53 19.61
N ASP A 298 -4.21 13.59 19.04
CA ASP A 298 -2.88 13.59 18.37
C ASP A 298 -2.72 12.67 17.15
N ASP A 299 -3.80 12.07 16.69
CA ASP A 299 -3.81 11.22 15.50
C ASP A 299 -3.87 12.07 14.21
N PRO A 300 -3.51 11.51 13.04
CA PRO A 300 -3.45 12.28 11.79
C PRO A 300 -4.80 12.94 11.46
N PRO A 301 -4.90 14.29 11.42
CA PRO A 301 -6.19 14.97 11.34
C PRO A 301 -6.97 14.69 10.06
N TRP A 302 -6.26 14.34 8.98
CA TRP A 302 -6.88 14.00 7.69
C TRP A 302 -7.73 12.72 7.74
N LEU A 303 -7.53 11.83 8.73
CA LEU A 303 -8.31 10.60 8.91
C LEU A 303 -9.80 10.83 9.21
N ARG A 304 -10.23 12.08 9.41
CA ARG A 304 -11.66 12.45 9.38
C ARG A 304 -12.35 12.00 8.08
N VAL A 305 -11.59 11.77 7.01
CA VAL A 305 -12.07 11.21 5.75
C VAL A 305 -12.73 9.83 5.91
N ALA A 306 -12.40 9.07 6.96
CA ALA A 306 -13.04 7.78 7.24
C ALA A 306 -14.52 7.93 7.66
N ASN A 307 -14.98 9.14 7.99
CA ASN A 307 -16.36 9.41 8.39
C ASN A 307 -17.31 9.58 7.18
N VAL A 308 -17.26 8.64 6.25
CA VAL A 308 -18.16 8.52 5.10
C VAL A 308 -19.02 7.27 5.23
N SER A 309 -19.98 7.05 4.33
CA SER A 309 -20.92 5.92 4.40
C SER A 309 -20.23 4.55 4.38
N TYR A 310 -19.22 4.38 3.50
CA TYR A 310 -18.45 3.15 3.38
C TYR A 310 -17.19 3.21 4.26
N PHE A 311 -17.11 2.33 5.26
CA PHE A 311 -15.97 2.17 6.14
C PHE A 311 -15.42 0.75 5.97
N ALA A 312 -14.37 0.62 5.15
CA ALA A 312 -13.76 -0.67 4.82
C ALA A 312 -13.37 -1.41 6.11
N THR A 313 -14.13 -2.46 6.45
CA THR A 313 -14.05 -3.14 7.75
C THR A 313 -13.27 -4.45 7.63
N GLY A 314 -12.18 -4.54 8.38
CA GLY A 314 -11.40 -5.75 8.62
C GLY A 314 -11.85 -6.45 9.91
N ARG A 315 -10.91 -6.95 10.70
CA ARG A 315 -11.19 -7.61 11.99
C ARG A 315 -11.79 -6.64 13.00
N VAL A 316 -12.82 -7.10 13.71
CA VAL A 316 -13.37 -6.45 14.90
C VAL A 316 -13.21 -7.40 16.08
N THR A 317 -12.67 -6.91 17.20
CA THR A 317 -12.52 -7.70 18.43
C THR A 317 -12.74 -6.85 19.67
N PHE A 318 -13.11 -7.48 20.78
CA PHE A 318 -13.09 -6.84 22.09
C PHE A 318 -11.64 -6.69 22.59
N ASP A 319 -11.37 -5.59 23.28
CA ASP A 319 -10.15 -5.42 24.06
C ASP A 319 -10.18 -6.39 25.26
N PRO A 320 -9.12 -7.17 25.51
CA PRO A 320 -9.11 -8.15 26.60
C PRO A 320 -8.97 -7.50 27.98
N VAL A 321 -8.54 -6.24 28.06
CA VAL A 321 -8.27 -5.52 29.32
C VAL A 321 -9.27 -4.40 29.56
N VAL A 322 -9.58 -3.62 28.53
CA VAL A 322 -10.53 -2.51 28.63
C VAL A 322 -11.93 -3.03 28.36
N THR A 323 -12.72 -3.22 29.42
CA THR A 323 -14.12 -3.66 29.33
C THR A 323 -14.91 -2.79 28.35
N ASN A 324 -15.74 -3.43 27.52
CA ASN A 324 -16.61 -2.74 26.57
C ASN A 324 -15.87 -1.85 25.55
N ARG A 325 -14.59 -2.11 25.29
CA ARG A 325 -13.88 -1.52 24.15
C ARG A 325 -13.83 -2.50 22.99
N LEU A 326 -14.20 -2.04 21.81
CA LEU A 326 -13.98 -2.72 20.53
C LEU A 326 -12.78 -2.09 19.81
N TRP A 327 -12.01 -2.92 19.13
CA TRP A 327 -11.03 -2.54 18.12
C TRP A 327 -11.54 -2.92 16.74
N VAL A 328 -11.31 -2.07 15.74
CA VAL A 328 -11.57 -2.37 14.32
C VAL A 328 -10.35 -2.05 13.46
N CYS A 329 -9.93 -3.04 12.70
CA CYS A 329 -9.01 -2.88 11.58
C CYS A 329 -9.77 -2.29 10.40
N ALA A 330 -9.28 -1.22 9.79
CA ALA A 330 -10.00 -0.51 8.73
C ALA A 330 -9.09 -0.06 7.58
N GLY A 331 -9.69 0.25 6.43
CA GLY A 331 -8.97 0.66 5.21
C GLY A 331 -8.18 1.97 5.28
N THR A 332 -8.14 2.63 6.45
CA THR A 332 -7.38 3.87 6.69
C THR A 332 -6.50 3.79 7.95
N GLY A 333 -6.53 2.67 8.67
CA GLY A 333 -5.83 2.50 9.95
C GLY A 333 -6.56 1.57 10.91
N ILE A 334 -6.18 1.65 12.19
CA ILE A 334 -6.81 0.95 13.31
C ILE A 334 -7.61 1.95 14.16
N TYR A 335 -8.80 1.55 14.61
CA TYR A 335 -9.70 2.39 15.40
C TYR A 335 -10.20 1.62 16.63
N TYR A 336 -10.65 2.34 17.64
CA TYR A 336 -11.36 1.76 18.78
C TYR A 336 -12.67 2.50 19.06
N ALA A 337 -13.60 1.84 19.75
CA ALA A 337 -14.83 2.42 20.24
C ALA A 337 -15.15 1.86 21.63
N ASP A 338 -15.49 2.74 22.56
CA ASP A 338 -16.04 2.36 23.86
C ASP A 338 -17.56 2.26 23.72
N ILE A 339 -18.12 1.07 23.94
CA ILE A 339 -19.55 0.78 23.78
C ILE A 339 -20.28 0.81 25.13
N THR A 340 -21.58 1.07 25.08
CA THR A 340 -22.48 1.07 26.25
C THR A 340 -23.68 0.16 26.00
N ASP A 341 -24.22 -0.43 27.06
CA ASP A 341 -25.30 -1.44 26.99
C ASP A 341 -26.56 -0.96 26.24
N SER A 342 -26.92 0.32 26.34
CA SER A 342 -28.09 0.91 25.64
C SER A 342 -27.74 1.72 24.38
N GLY A 343 -26.46 1.73 23.99
CA GLY A 343 -25.96 2.57 22.90
C GLY A 343 -26.57 2.18 21.55
N ARG A 344 -27.14 3.16 20.84
CA ARG A 344 -27.63 3.01 19.45
C ARG A 344 -26.61 3.46 18.40
N GLU A 345 -25.42 3.82 18.85
CA GLU A 345 -24.35 4.38 18.03
C GLU A 345 -22.99 3.79 18.40
N ILE A 346 -22.15 3.56 17.40
CA ILE A 346 -20.72 3.29 17.56
C ILE A 346 -19.93 4.48 17.02
N VAL A 347 -19.07 5.06 17.86
CA VAL A 347 -18.15 6.13 17.48
C VAL A 347 -16.73 5.60 17.49
N TRP A 348 -16.21 5.31 16.31
CA TRP A 348 -14.82 4.90 16.11
C TRP A 348 -13.87 6.08 16.25
N LYS A 349 -12.84 5.96 17.08
CA LYS A 349 -11.71 6.89 17.19
C LYS A 349 -10.48 6.23 16.60
N SER A 350 -9.79 6.91 15.68
CA SER A 350 -8.55 6.35 15.14
C SER A 350 -7.48 6.25 16.23
N GLN A 351 -6.61 5.25 16.10
CA GLN A 351 -5.40 5.08 16.89
C GLN A 351 -4.27 4.70 15.94
N ALA A 352 -4.01 5.53 14.92
CA ALA A 352 -3.11 5.24 13.82
C ALA A 352 -1.75 5.95 13.93
N ARG A 353 -1.51 6.77 14.96
CA ARG A 353 -0.24 7.44 15.19
C ARG A 353 0.95 6.48 15.08
N GLY A 354 1.93 6.85 14.28
CA GLY A 354 3.14 6.04 13.99
C GLY A 354 3.02 5.07 12.81
N ILE A 355 1.80 4.77 12.34
CA ILE A 355 1.58 4.01 11.09
C ILE A 355 1.79 4.95 9.90
N GLU A 356 2.55 4.50 8.91
CA GLU A 356 2.63 5.12 7.58
C GLU A 356 2.47 4.00 6.57
N GLU A 357 1.39 4.02 5.78
CA GLU A 357 1.02 2.86 4.95
C GLU A 357 0.50 3.25 3.56
N LEU A 358 0.69 4.51 3.17
CA LEU A 358 0.40 4.95 1.80
C LEU A 358 1.44 4.40 0.82
N VAL A 359 0.98 4.06 -0.38
CA VAL A 359 1.84 3.66 -1.49
C VAL A 359 2.24 4.91 -2.27
N ALA A 360 3.53 5.25 -2.27
CA ALA A 360 4.08 6.40 -2.95
C ALA A 360 4.06 6.23 -4.47
N THR A 361 3.58 7.25 -5.18
CA THR A 361 3.53 7.26 -6.66
C THR A 361 4.48 8.30 -7.25
N ASP A 362 4.45 9.53 -6.76
CA ASP A 362 5.26 10.64 -7.27
C ASP A 362 5.48 11.73 -6.22
N ALA A 363 6.53 12.52 -6.40
CA ALA A 363 6.74 13.72 -5.61
C ALA A 363 7.31 14.83 -6.48
N VAL A 364 6.91 16.07 -6.17
CA VAL A 364 7.47 17.28 -6.77
C VAL A 364 7.73 18.31 -5.69
N GLN A 365 8.87 19.00 -5.79
CA GLN A 365 9.11 20.25 -5.06
C GLN A 365 9.53 21.35 -6.04
N PRO A 366 8.59 22.16 -6.54
CA PRO A 366 8.93 23.36 -7.29
C PRO A 366 9.72 24.35 -6.41
N PRO A 367 10.62 25.17 -6.98
CA PRO A 367 11.34 26.20 -6.23
C PRO A 367 10.40 27.13 -5.44
N GLY A 368 10.72 27.37 -4.18
CA GLY A 368 9.93 28.22 -3.28
C GLY A 368 8.58 27.65 -2.84
N GLN A 369 8.25 26.41 -3.20
CA GLN A 369 7.02 25.73 -2.79
C GLN A 369 7.29 24.60 -1.78
N ALA A 370 6.24 24.25 -1.02
CA ALA A 370 6.30 23.06 -0.19
C ALA A 370 6.31 21.80 -1.07
N PRO A 371 6.99 20.71 -0.67
CA PRO A 371 6.92 19.44 -1.37
C PRO A 371 5.49 18.89 -1.38
N LEU A 372 5.15 18.28 -2.52
CA LEU A 372 3.91 17.55 -2.76
C LEU A 372 4.23 16.06 -2.87
N PHE A 373 3.50 15.24 -2.13
CA PHE A 373 3.65 13.78 -2.07
C PHE A 373 2.39 13.10 -2.60
N GLY A 374 2.48 12.52 -3.79
CA GLY A 374 1.41 11.77 -4.45
C GLY A 374 1.39 10.30 -3.99
N ASN A 375 0.20 9.75 -3.83
CA ASN A 375 0.01 8.40 -3.33
C ASN A 375 -1.15 7.70 -4.07
N TRP A 376 -1.21 6.37 -3.96
CA TRP A 376 -2.45 5.64 -4.17
C TRP A 376 -3.46 5.95 -3.07
N ASP A 377 -4.74 5.82 -3.44
CA ASP A 377 -5.95 6.01 -2.63
C ASP A 377 -6.17 7.41 -2.04
N PHE A 378 -5.17 8.07 -1.47
CA PHE A 378 -5.35 9.36 -0.78
C PHE A 378 -4.59 10.51 -1.44
N GLY A 379 -4.45 10.47 -2.76
CA GLY A 379 -4.04 11.63 -3.58
C GLY A 379 -2.73 12.29 -3.14
N ILE A 380 -2.74 13.63 -3.12
CA ILE A 380 -1.55 14.49 -2.97
C ILE A 380 -1.55 15.17 -1.61
N HIS A 381 -0.52 14.92 -0.81
CA HIS A 381 -0.28 15.57 0.46
C HIS A 381 0.76 16.69 0.32
N ARG A 382 0.34 17.93 0.58
CA ARG A 382 1.25 19.09 0.65
C ARG A 382 1.87 19.21 2.03
N LYS A 383 3.20 19.32 2.13
CA LYS A 383 3.92 19.27 3.41
C LYS A 383 4.91 20.42 3.57
N ALA A 384 4.43 21.55 4.13
CA ALA A 384 5.31 22.66 4.50
C ALA A 384 6.20 22.34 5.72
N ASP A 385 5.69 21.52 6.64
CA ASP A 385 6.48 20.89 7.69
C ASP A 385 6.40 19.37 7.50
N LEU A 386 7.55 18.72 7.34
CA LEU A 386 7.64 17.29 7.13
C LEU A 386 7.29 16.49 8.39
N ASN A 387 7.35 17.07 9.59
CA ASN A 387 7.15 16.39 10.87
C ASN A 387 5.71 16.46 11.41
N LEU A 388 4.87 17.36 10.87
CA LEU A 388 3.47 17.49 11.29
C LEU A 388 2.54 16.62 10.44
N TYR A 389 1.64 15.86 11.05
CA TYR A 389 0.70 15.05 10.29
C TYR A 389 -0.12 15.87 9.29
N SER A 390 -0.41 15.24 8.15
CA SER A 390 -1.25 15.84 7.13
C SER A 390 -2.59 16.24 7.72
N THR A 391 -3.00 17.48 7.50
CA THR A 391 -4.36 17.88 7.84
C THR A 391 -5.32 17.49 6.74
N THR A 392 -4.82 17.22 5.52
CA THR A 392 -5.66 16.94 4.36
C THR A 392 -4.84 16.52 3.12
N PHE A 393 -5.50 16.17 2.00
CA PHE A 393 -4.88 15.77 0.71
C PHE A 393 -5.65 16.35 -0.49
N GLY A 394 -5.17 16.31 -1.73
CA GLY A 394 -5.93 16.82 -2.89
C GLY A 394 -5.61 16.06 -4.19
N PRO A 395 -6.41 16.22 -5.26
CA PRO A 395 -7.77 16.77 -5.32
C PRO A 395 -8.76 16.02 -4.38
N ARG A 396 -9.97 16.54 -4.13
CA ARG A 396 -10.86 16.06 -3.03
C ARG A 396 -12.29 15.75 -3.42
N GLU A 397 -12.63 15.87 -4.69
CA GLU A 397 -13.94 15.56 -5.22
C GLU A 397 -14.31 14.10 -4.97
N ARG A 398 -13.28 13.23 -4.82
CA ARG A 398 -13.41 11.84 -4.40
C ARG A 398 -12.40 11.47 -3.33
N MET A 399 -12.78 10.48 -2.53
CA MET A 399 -11.95 9.99 -1.43
C MET A 399 -10.82 9.09 -1.89
N ILE A 400 -11.12 8.10 -2.76
CA ILE A 400 -10.17 7.07 -3.18
C ILE A 400 -9.63 7.40 -4.57
N ILE A 401 -8.46 8.03 -4.63
CA ILE A 401 -7.82 8.53 -5.86
C ILE A 401 -6.31 8.25 -5.84
N ALA A 402 -5.73 7.95 -7.00
CA ALA A 402 -4.28 7.88 -7.18
C ALA A 402 -3.76 9.10 -7.94
N ALA A 403 -2.69 9.71 -7.43
CA ALA A 403 -1.96 10.79 -8.11
C ALA A 403 -0.68 10.24 -8.75
N GLN A 404 -0.77 9.73 -9.98
CA GLN A 404 0.32 8.93 -10.57
C GLN A 404 1.52 9.74 -10.99
N GLN A 405 1.27 10.91 -11.57
CA GLN A 405 2.32 11.84 -11.94
C GLN A 405 1.85 13.27 -11.70
N MET A 406 2.77 14.06 -11.14
CA MET A 406 2.63 15.50 -11.03
C MET A 406 3.72 16.16 -11.89
N ASP A 407 3.43 17.34 -12.42
CA ASP A 407 4.46 18.16 -13.03
C ASP A 407 4.26 19.64 -12.74
N TRP A 408 5.33 20.43 -12.77
CA TRP A 408 5.33 21.86 -12.47
C TRP A 408 6.08 22.66 -13.53
N SER A 409 5.78 23.95 -13.63
CA SER A 409 6.36 24.82 -14.66
C SER A 409 7.37 25.82 -14.07
N PRO A 410 8.63 25.86 -14.57
CA PRO A 410 9.59 26.93 -14.26
C PRO A 410 9.06 28.36 -14.40
N SER A 411 8.19 28.66 -15.38
CA SER A 411 7.63 30.00 -15.53
C SER A 411 6.61 30.39 -14.45
N SER A 412 6.06 29.41 -13.73
CA SER A 412 5.19 29.61 -12.59
C SER A 412 5.33 28.44 -11.60
N PRO A 413 6.31 28.49 -10.67
CA PRO A 413 6.58 27.37 -9.77
C PRO A 413 5.42 26.98 -8.85
N SER A 414 4.42 27.86 -8.64
CA SER A 414 3.20 27.50 -7.91
C SER A 414 2.21 26.69 -8.74
N PHE A 415 2.38 26.64 -10.07
CA PHE A 415 1.56 25.84 -10.96
C PHE A 415 1.99 24.37 -10.96
N VAL A 416 1.04 23.47 -10.66
CA VAL A 416 1.26 22.02 -10.67
C VAL A 416 0.10 21.35 -11.41
N VAL A 417 0.40 20.47 -12.35
CA VAL A 417 -0.59 19.62 -13.05
C VAL A 417 -0.55 18.19 -12.48
N THR A 418 -1.68 17.50 -12.49
CA THR A 418 -1.79 16.07 -12.10
C THR A 418 -2.78 15.34 -12.99
N ASN A 419 -2.56 14.03 -13.17
CA ASN A 419 -3.48 13.10 -13.83
C ASN A 419 -4.30 12.25 -12.83
N SER A 420 -4.53 12.79 -11.62
CA SER A 420 -5.22 12.09 -10.55
C SER A 420 -6.53 11.44 -11.00
N SER A 421 -6.73 10.18 -10.68
CA SER A 421 -7.87 9.38 -11.13
C SER A 421 -8.37 8.47 -10.00
N ASP A 422 -9.67 8.17 -9.96
CA ASP A 422 -10.27 7.32 -8.92
C ASP A 422 -9.78 5.87 -9.13
N THR A 423 -9.44 5.15 -8.06
CA THR A 423 -8.86 3.80 -8.18
C THR A 423 -9.93 2.70 -8.19
N ARG A 424 -11.19 3.05 -7.95
CA ARG A 424 -12.34 2.12 -7.90
C ARG A 424 -12.84 1.76 -9.30
N ILE A 425 -11.96 1.25 -10.15
CA ILE A 425 -12.28 0.93 -11.56
C ILE A 425 -13.45 -0.04 -11.76
N GLY A 426 -13.79 -0.85 -10.74
CA GLY A 426 -14.88 -1.82 -10.79
C GLY A 426 -16.24 -1.33 -10.24
N CYS A 427 -16.34 -0.13 -9.67
CA CYS A 427 -17.60 0.39 -9.11
C CYS A 427 -17.59 1.93 -8.98
N CYS A 428 -18.69 2.52 -8.50
CA CYS A 428 -18.75 3.94 -8.11
C CYS A 428 -18.41 4.97 -9.21
N TYR A 429 -18.41 4.58 -10.49
CA TYR A 429 -18.11 5.45 -11.63
C TYR A 429 -19.36 6.00 -12.32
N GLN A 430 -20.56 5.58 -11.89
CA GLN A 430 -21.83 5.82 -12.58
C GLN A 430 -22.23 7.31 -12.64
N ASP A 431 -21.67 8.12 -11.75
CA ASP A 431 -21.78 9.58 -11.71
C ASP A 431 -20.86 10.29 -12.74
N GLY A 432 -20.02 9.55 -13.47
CA GLY A 432 -19.20 10.06 -14.57
C GLY A 432 -17.99 10.88 -14.14
N ASP A 433 -17.72 10.98 -12.84
CA ASP A 433 -16.74 11.92 -12.27
C ASP A 433 -15.41 11.25 -11.88
N ALA A 434 -15.04 10.18 -12.57
CA ALA A 434 -13.97 9.26 -12.14
C ALA A 434 -12.53 9.82 -12.37
N VAL A 435 -12.41 10.88 -13.16
CA VAL A 435 -11.15 11.54 -13.51
C VAL A 435 -11.06 12.87 -12.76
N MET A 436 -10.03 13.03 -11.92
CA MET A 436 -9.73 14.27 -11.17
C MET A 436 -8.50 14.98 -11.72
N ALA A 437 -8.09 14.65 -12.94
CA ALA A 437 -6.99 15.31 -13.61
C ALA A 437 -7.27 16.81 -13.73
N GLY A 438 -6.22 17.60 -13.53
CA GLY A 438 -6.37 19.04 -13.40
C GLY A 438 -5.07 19.69 -12.94
N TYR A 439 -5.20 20.87 -12.36
CA TYR A 439 -4.06 21.68 -11.95
C TYR A 439 -4.33 22.47 -10.67
N SER A 440 -3.25 22.90 -10.04
CA SER A 440 -3.21 23.83 -8.94
C SER A 440 -2.40 25.05 -9.39
N GLU A 441 -2.79 26.25 -8.97
CA GLU A 441 -2.04 27.49 -9.24
C GLU A 441 -1.34 28.04 -7.99
N ASP A 442 -1.55 27.40 -6.83
CA ASP A 442 -1.15 27.89 -5.51
C ASP A 442 -0.25 26.90 -4.75
N GLY A 443 0.49 26.07 -5.49
CA GLY A 443 1.44 25.10 -4.93
C GLY A 443 0.75 23.93 -4.23
N GLY A 444 -0.36 23.45 -4.79
CA GLY A 444 -1.11 22.28 -4.35
C GLY A 444 -2.04 22.52 -3.15
N ARG A 445 -2.39 23.76 -2.83
CA ARG A 445 -3.34 24.06 -1.74
C ARG A 445 -4.78 23.88 -2.22
N THR A 446 -5.09 24.34 -3.41
CA THR A 446 -6.36 24.14 -4.11
C THR A 446 -6.14 23.52 -5.48
N TRP A 447 -7.14 22.80 -5.98
CA TRP A 447 -7.09 22.08 -7.25
C TRP A 447 -8.31 22.41 -8.09
N GLN A 448 -8.11 22.53 -9.40
CA GLN A 448 -9.13 22.76 -10.42
C GLN A 448 -9.06 21.62 -11.44
N LYS A 449 -10.20 20.95 -11.67
CA LYS A 449 -10.30 19.91 -12.70
C LYS A 449 -10.23 20.52 -14.10
N PHE A 450 -9.71 19.76 -15.05
CA PHE A 450 -9.87 20.12 -16.46
C PHE A 450 -11.37 20.16 -16.82
N THR A 451 -11.79 21.21 -17.52
CA THR A 451 -13.21 21.44 -17.81
C THR A 451 -13.75 20.56 -18.92
N GLN A 452 -12.87 20.03 -19.77
CA GLN A 452 -13.19 19.06 -20.82
C GLN A 452 -12.17 17.93 -20.80
N LEU A 453 -12.63 16.73 -21.15
CA LEU A 453 -11.77 15.58 -21.39
C LEU A 453 -11.99 15.11 -22.84
N PRO A 454 -10.91 14.96 -23.63
CA PRO A 454 -11.04 14.47 -24.99
C PRO A 454 -11.55 13.03 -25.01
N GLN A 455 -11.97 12.60 -26.19
CA GLN A 455 -12.37 11.23 -26.46
C GLN A 455 -11.26 10.50 -27.23
N PRO A 456 -10.47 9.62 -26.60
CA PRO A 456 -9.53 8.78 -27.32
C PRO A 456 -10.25 7.91 -28.35
N PRO A 457 -9.67 7.69 -29.54
CA PRO A 457 -10.21 6.74 -30.50
C PRO A 457 -10.47 5.36 -29.86
N GLY A 458 -11.53 4.69 -30.29
CA GLY A 458 -11.92 3.36 -29.77
C GLY A 458 -12.59 3.34 -28.40
N THR A 459 -12.73 4.47 -27.72
CA THR A 459 -13.46 4.56 -26.44
C THR A 459 -14.91 5.03 -26.64
N GLN A 460 -15.82 4.59 -25.78
CA GLN A 460 -17.23 5.01 -25.82
C GLN A 460 -17.40 6.39 -25.19
N GLY A 461 -18.35 7.20 -25.65
CA GLY A 461 -18.57 8.57 -25.16
C GLY A 461 -18.80 8.68 -23.64
N ASN A 462 -19.43 7.65 -23.08
CA ASN A 462 -19.74 7.49 -21.66
C ASN A 462 -18.68 6.69 -20.87
N ASP A 463 -17.52 6.37 -21.46
CA ASP A 463 -16.41 5.73 -20.75
C ASP A 463 -15.88 6.69 -19.67
N PRO A 464 -16.11 6.41 -18.38
CA PRO A 464 -15.77 7.32 -17.29
C PRO A 464 -14.25 7.45 -17.11
N TRP A 465 -13.48 6.51 -17.64
CA TRP A 465 -12.04 6.43 -17.48
C TRP A 465 -11.29 6.93 -18.69
N LYS A 466 -11.98 7.38 -19.76
CA LYS A 466 -11.40 7.66 -21.09
C LYS A 466 -10.06 8.40 -21.07
N MET A 467 -9.92 9.37 -20.17
CA MET A 467 -8.66 10.06 -19.89
C MET A 467 -8.32 9.88 -18.42
N SER A 468 -7.66 8.79 -18.04
CA SER A 468 -7.30 8.52 -16.65
C SER A 468 -5.87 8.00 -16.55
N PHE A 469 -5.23 8.26 -15.41
CA PHE A 469 -3.92 7.71 -15.07
C PHE A 469 -2.84 8.07 -16.11
N GLY A 470 -1.75 7.30 -16.18
CA GLY A 470 -0.68 7.44 -17.17
C GLY A 470 0.36 8.50 -16.81
N THR A 471 0.78 9.30 -17.78
CA THR A 471 1.89 10.27 -17.64
C THR A 471 1.49 11.65 -18.14
N ILE A 472 1.87 12.71 -17.42
CA ILE A 472 1.46 14.10 -17.71
C ILE A 472 2.64 15.05 -17.51
N ALA A 473 2.74 16.07 -18.38
CA ALA A 473 3.79 17.08 -18.31
C ALA A 473 3.26 18.47 -18.69
N VAL A 474 3.86 19.52 -18.10
CA VAL A 474 3.55 20.92 -18.39
C VAL A 474 4.78 21.64 -18.94
N SER A 475 4.58 22.47 -19.97
CA SER A 475 5.64 23.24 -20.62
C SER A 475 6.37 24.13 -19.61
N SER A 476 7.68 24.30 -19.82
CA SER A 476 8.51 25.11 -18.92
C SER A 476 8.26 26.60 -18.99
N SER A 477 7.67 27.09 -20.09
CA SER A 477 7.42 28.52 -20.30
C SER A 477 5.94 28.89 -20.25
N ASP A 478 5.02 27.94 -20.44
CA ASP A 478 3.59 28.21 -20.55
C ASP A 478 2.76 27.14 -19.85
N THR A 479 2.20 27.50 -18.70
CA THR A 479 1.27 26.67 -17.91
C THR A 479 0.00 26.25 -18.65
N SER A 480 -0.32 26.86 -19.80
CA SER A 480 -1.45 26.49 -20.64
C SER A 480 -1.14 25.30 -21.55
N ASN A 481 0.14 25.05 -21.82
CA ASN A 481 0.58 23.96 -22.67
C ASN A 481 0.91 22.70 -21.87
N ILE A 482 0.01 21.72 -21.94
CA ILE A 482 0.09 20.46 -21.18
C ILE A 482 -0.07 19.29 -22.16
N VAL A 483 0.73 18.24 -21.97
CA VAL A 483 0.62 16.97 -22.71
C VAL A 483 0.28 15.86 -21.72
N TRP A 484 -0.62 14.96 -22.10
CA TRP A 484 -1.06 13.83 -21.29
C TRP A 484 -1.21 12.56 -22.14
N GLU A 485 -0.46 11.51 -21.77
CA GLU A 485 -0.67 10.12 -22.22
C GLU A 485 -1.46 9.37 -21.12
N PRO A 486 -2.77 9.08 -21.31
CA PRO A 486 -3.54 8.28 -20.37
C PRO A 486 -3.16 6.80 -20.40
N SER A 487 -3.63 6.02 -19.41
CA SER A 487 -3.47 4.57 -19.40
C SER A 487 -4.35 3.85 -20.45
N PHE A 488 -4.20 2.52 -20.51
CA PHE A 488 -4.93 1.60 -21.40
C PHE A 488 -4.53 1.72 -22.88
N ASP A 489 -3.28 2.07 -23.14
CA ASP A 489 -2.71 2.30 -24.49
C ASP A 489 -3.50 3.32 -25.34
N ARG A 490 -4.25 4.21 -24.66
CA ARG A 490 -5.06 5.24 -25.31
C ARG A 490 -4.20 6.37 -25.83
N ALA A 491 -4.67 7.01 -26.90
CA ALA A 491 -3.94 8.08 -27.56
C ALA A 491 -3.55 9.22 -26.61
N PRO A 492 -2.32 9.78 -26.70
CA PRO A 492 -1.96 11.00 -25.98
C PRO A 492 -2.68 12.22 -26.57
N PHE A 493 -2.87 13.24 -25.73
CA PHE A 493 -3.47 14.53 -26.10
C PHE A 493 -2.65 15.68 -25.53
N PHE A 494 -2.80 16.86 -26.14
CA PHE A 494 -2.27 18.10 -25.62
C PHE A 494 -3.32 19.21 -25.62
N THR A 495 -3.13 20.18 -24.75
CA THR A 495 -3.93 21.40 -24.65
C THR A 495 -3.00 22.61 -24.67
N LYS A 496 -3.54 23.75 -25.09
CA LYS A 496 -2.91 25.08 -25.03
C LYS A 496 -3.76 26.11 -24.28
N ASP A 497 -4.79 25.64 -23.57
CA ASP A 497 -5.77 26.47 -22.85
C ASP A 497 -6.18 25.88 -21.50
N ARG A 498 -5.29 25.06 -20.90
CA ARG A 498 -5.49 24.36 -19.62
C ARG A 498 -6.72 23.45 -19.61
N GLY A 499 -6.88 22.70 -20.69
CA GLY A 499 -7.84 21.61 -20.81
C GLY A 499 -9.27 22.05 -21.09
N LYS A 500 -9.47 23.28 -21.60
CA LYS A 500 -10.77 23.69 -22.18
C LYS A 500 -10.96 23.05 -23.55
N THR A 501 -9.89 22.96 -24.34
CA THR A 501 -9.82 22.21 -25.58
C THR A 501 -8.59 21.32 -25.60
N TRP A 502 -8.71 20.21 -26.33
CA TRP A 502 -7.66 19.21 -26.45
C TRP A 502 -7.52 18.79 -27.91
N LYS A 503 -6.27 18.59 -28.34
CA LYS A 503 -5.90 18.02 -29.63
C LYS A 503 -5.18 16.71 -29.42
N ARG A 504 -5.48 15.72 -30.26
CA ARG A 504 -4.84 14.41 -30.20
C ARG A 504 -3.39 14.54 -30.70
N VAL A 505 -2.46 13.90 -30.01
CA VAL A 505 -1.12 13.66 -30.54
C VAL A 505 -1.21 12.60 -31.63
N SER A 506 -0.69 12.91 -32.81
CA SER A 506 -0.69 12.02 -33.97
C SER A 506 0.75 11.66 -34.34
N PHE A 507 1.09 10.37 -34.26
CA PHE A 507 2.41 9.91 -34.68
C PHE A 507 2.39 9.44 -36.14
N PRO A 508 3.39 9.82 -36.96
CA PRO A 508 3.60 9.22 -38.28
C PRO A 508 3.62 7.69 -38.23
N GLY A 509 2.71 7.06 -38.99
CA GLY A 509 2.61 5.60 -39.08
C GLY A 509 1.89 4.90 -37.93
N GLU A 510 1.20 5.65 -37.06
CA GLU A 510 0.35 5.07 -36.01
C GLU A 510 -0.83 4.29 -36.60
N LYS A 511 -1.33 3.33 -35.82
CA LYS A 511 -2.51 2.52 -36.11
C LYS A 511 -3.52 2.70 -34.99
N LEU A 512 -4.68 3.24 -35.33
CA LEU A 512 -5.80 3.40 -34.41
C LEU A 512 -6.40 2.04 -34.01
N PRO A 513 -7.11 1.96 -32.86
CA PRO A 513 -7.39 3.07 -31.94
C PRO A 513 -6.33 3.31 -30.84
N ASN A 514 -5.51 2.31 -30.53
CA ASN A 514 -4.63 2.32 -29.35
C ASN A 514 -3.22 2.82 -29.73
N THR A 515 -3.03 4.13 -29.76
CA THR A 515 -1.78 4.77 -30.18
C THR A 515 -0.89 5.25 -29.04
N GLY A 516 -1.27 4.98 -27.78
CA GLY A 516 -0.41 5.19 -26.62
C GLY A 516 0.43 3.96 -26.29
N SER A 517 1.21 4.06 -25.23
CA SER A 517 2.10 2.98 -24.77
C SER A 517 2.10 2.73 -23.26
N HIS A 518 1.10 3.27 -22.57
CA HIS A 518 0.87 3.06 -21.14
C HIS A 518 -0.27 2.07 -20.89
N GLU A 519 0.02 0.78 -20.89
CA GLU A 519 -1.02 -0.27 -20.92
C GLU A 519 -1.85 -0.37 -19.64
N LYS A 520 -1.22 -0.39 -18.47
CA LYS A 520 -1.91 -0.64 -17.19
C LYS A 520 -1.81 0.57 -16.28
N TYR A 521 -2.93 0.92 -15.65
CA TYR A 521 -2.97 2.00 -14.69
C TYR A 521 -1.99 1.77 -13.53
N TYR A 522 -1.78 0.53 -13.04
CA TYR A 522 -0.87 0.29 -11.91
C TYR A 522 0.63 0.28 -12.26
N TYR A 523 1.03 0.58 -13.51
CA TYR A 523 2.44 0.70 -13.86
C TYR A 523 3.07 1.94 -13.21
N THR A 524 4.31 1.81 -12.71
CA THR A 524 5.08 2.90 -12.10
C THR A 524 5.88 3.70 -13.14
N ARG A 525 5.43 3.67 -14.39
CA ARG A 525 6.11 4.23 -15.56
C ARG A 525 5.86 5.74 -15.66
N LYS A 526 6.90 6.49 -16.05
CA LYS A 526 6.85 7.95 -16.24
C LYS A 526 7.65 8.33 -17.48
N THR A 527 7.05 8.20 -18.65
CA THR A 527 7.74 8.29 -19.96
C THR A 527 7.50 9.56 -20.75
N LEU A 528 6.71 10.49 -20.22
CA LEU A 528 6.52 11.83 -20.76
C LEU A 528 7.22 12.87 -19.88
N ALA A 529 8.01 13.74 -20.50
CA ALA A 529 8.70 14.85 -19.82
C ALA A 529 8.70 16.12 -20.69
N ALA A 530 8.48 17.27 -20.05
CA ALA A 530 8.74 18.58 -20.66
C ALA A 530 10.21 18.96 -20.51
N ASP A 531 10.79 19.59 -21.53
CA ASP A 531 12.09 20.24 -21.42
C ASP A 531 12.03 21.36 -20.39
N ARG A 532 13.01 21.43 -19.48
CA ARG A 532 13.00 22.37 -18.35
C ARG A 532 13.64 23.72 -18.66
N ALA A 533 14.14 23.92 -19.87
CA ALA A 533 14.73 25.18 -20.32
C ALA A 533 14.10 25.70 -21.62
N ARG A 534 13.48 24.84 -22.44
CA ARG A 534 12.83 25.22 -23.69
C ARG A 534 11.32 25.02 -23.62
N GLY A 535 10.60 26.14 -23.75
CA GLY A 535 9.14 26.14 -23.86
C GLY A 535 8.65 25.36 -25.08
N GLY A 536 7.53 24.63 -24.94
CA GLY A 536 6.89 23.90 -26.04
C GLY A 536 7.62 22.62 -26.47
N VAL A 537 8.75 22.27 -25.83
CA VAL A 537 9.49 21.05 -26.12
C VAL A 537 9.09 19.94 -25.14
N PHE A 538 8.62 18.81 -25.66
CA PHE A 538 8.29 17.62 -24.87
C PHE A 538 8.92 16.37 -25.49
N TYR A 539 9.13 15.37 -24.65
CA TYR A 539 9.71 14.08 -25.00
C TYR A 539 8.82 12.95 -24.51
N LEU A 540 8.55 11.96 -25.36
CA LEU A 540 7.75 10.78 -25.02
C LEU A 540 8.49 9.50 -25.45
N VAL A 541 8.77 8.61 -24.49
CA VAL A 541 9.25 7.26 -24.79
C VAL A 541 8.07 6.35 -25.08
N HIS A 542 7.98 5.86 -26.31
CA HIS A 542 6.91 4.98 -26.76
C HIS A 542 7.40 3.54 -26.87
N SER A 543 6.69 2.58 -26.26
CA SER A 543 7.08 1.16 -26.23
C SER A 543 6.47 0.27 -27.32
N GLY A 544 5.62 0.85 -28.18
CA GLY A 544 5.06 0.14 -29.33
C GLY A 544 4.06 -0.96 -28.98
N GLY A 545 3.05 -0.64 -28.17
CA GLY A 545 2.01 -1.59 -27.76
C GLY A 545 1.16 -2.11 -28.93
N GLY A 546 0.74 -3.38 -28.85
CA GLY A 546 -0.18 -3.99 -29.80
C GLY A 546 0.30 -3.90 -31.26
N SER A 547 -0.51 -3.31 -32.13
CA SER A 547 -0.24 -3.16 -33.56
C SER A 547 0.75 -2.04 -33.91
N ASN A 548 1.20 -1.27 -32.91
CA ASN A 548 2.02 -0.06 -33.04
C ASN A 548 3.51 -0.29 -32.73
N GLN A 549 4.05 -1.48 -32.99
CA GLN A 549 5.49 -1.77 -32.80
C GLN A 549 6.41 -0.79 -33.54
N SER A 550 5.99 -0.27 -34.70
CA SER A 550 6.73 0.76 -35.44
C SER A 550 6.87 2.08 -34.69
N LEU A 551 6.10 2.33 -33.62
CA LEU A 551 6.19 3.54 -32.81
C LEU A 551 7.26 3.44 -31.71
N ILE A 552 7.93 2.29 -31.52
CA ILE A 552 9.04 2.15 -30.58
C ILE A 552 10.06 3.28 -30.83
N GLY A 553 10.48 3.95 -29.74
CA GLY A 553 11.46 5.02 -29.82
C GLY A 553 11.26 6.15 -28.82
N LEU A 554 12.07 7.20 -28.99
CA LEU A 554 11.84 8.51 -28.37
C LEU A 554 11.24 9.45 -29.41
N TRP A 555 10.11 10.05 -29.05
CA TRP A 555 9.43 11.08 -29.81
C TRP A 555 9.67 12.45 -29.16
N ARG A 556 9.85 13.47 -29.99
CA ARG A 556 10.01 14.86 -29.57
C ARG A 556 9.06 15.78 -30.33
N THR A 557 8.48 16.73 -29.63
CA THR A 557 7.80 17.90 -30.23
C THR A 557 8.59 19.16 -29.87
N GLU A 558 8.53 20.17 -30.75
CA GLU A 558 9.12 21.49 -30.51
C GLU A 558 8.08 22.64 -30.62
N ASP A 559 6.82 22.31 -30.91
CA ASP A 559 5.72 23.25 -31.16
C ASP A 559 4.55 23.11 -30.16
N GLY A 560 4.85 22.54 -29.00
CA GLY A 560 3.91 22.35 -27.91
C GLY A 560 2.94 21.19 -28.11
N GLY A 561 3.30 20.21 -28.94
CA GLY A 561 2.55 18.97 -29.15
C GLY A 561 1.82 18.86 -30.48
N GLU A 562 1.89 19.86 -31.36
CA GLU A 562 1.18 19.86 -32.66
C GLU A 562 1.83 18.87 -33.64
N SER A 563 3.16 18.81 -33.67
CA SER A 563 3.91 17.85 -34.47
C SER A 563 4.96 17.11 -33.64
N TRP A 564 5.14 15.83 -33.96
CA TRP A 564 6.07 14.93 -33.25
C TRP A 564 7.00 14.23 -34.24
N ALA A 565 8.29 14.34 -33.99
CA ALA A 565 9.34 13.67 -34.74
C ALA A 565 9.94 12.55 -33.89
N LYS A 566 10.21 11.40 -34.52
CA LYS A 566 10.97 10.33 -33.87
C LYS A 566 12.45 10.68 -33.93
N VAL A 567 13.05 10.97 -32.77
CA VAL A 567 14.45 11.39 -32.65
C VAL A 567 15.38 10.23 -32.29
N PHE A 568 14.81 9.13 -31.82
CA PHE A 568 15.50 7.86 -31.59
C PHE A 568 14.58 6.71 -31.99
N ASP A 569 15.03 5.84 -32.89
CA ASP A 569 14.18 4.91 -33.65
C ASP A 569 14.11 3.48 -33.10
N ARG A 570 14.66 3.28 -31.89
CA ARG A 570 14.71 1.99 -31.18
C ARG A 570 14.46 2.18 -29.69
N GLU A 571 14.33 1.09 -28.95
CA GLU A 571 14.22 1.18 -27.49
C GLU A 571 15.47 1.85 -26.89
N VAL A 572 15.28 2.85 -26.01
CA VAL A 572 16.39 3.49 -25.29
C VAL A 572 17.11 2.46 -24.41
N ALA A 573 16.35 1.60 -23.72
CA ALA A 573 16.83 0.36 -23.11
C ALA A 573 15.78 -0.77 -23.29
N PRO A 574 16.19 -2.05 -23.26
CA PRO A 574 15.27 -3.16 -23.42
C PRO A 574 14.15 -3.21 -22.37
N ARG A 575 12.99 -3.78 -22.75
CA ARG A 575 11.86 -4.08 -21.85
C ARG A 575 11.32 -2.86 -21.10
N SER A 576 11.36 -1.70 -21.72
CA SER A 576 10.95 -0.42 -21.13
C SER A 576 9.42 -0.25 -21.01
N GLY A 577 8.65 -1.32 -21.21
CA GLY A 577 7.18 -1.35 -21.19
C GLY A 577 6.55 -1.05 -19.82
N PHE A 578 7.23 -1.40 -18.73
CA PHE A 578 6.60 -1.54 -17.41
C PHE A 578 6.93 -0.44 -16.39
N SER A 579 8.21 -0.11 -16.20
CA SER A 579 8.68 0.76 -15.10
C SER A 579 9.60 1.89 -15.56
N ALA A 580 9.70 2.12 -16.88
CA ALA A 580 10.63 3.07 -17.44
C ALA A 580 10.33 4.52 -17.00
N LYS A 581 11.40 5.30 -16.84
CA LYS A 581 11.30 6.71 -16.44
C LYS A 581 12.22 7.56 -17.31
N LEU A 582 11.63 8.61 -17.88
CA LEU A 582 12.33 9.69 -18.56
C LEU A 582 12.29 10.94 -17.67
N ARG A 583 13.43 11.59 -17.48
CA ARG A 583 13.53 12.83 -16.69
C ARG A 583 14.34 13.88 -17.43
N ALA A 584 13.80 15.08 -17.53
CA ALA A 584 14.51 16.25 -18.06
C ALA A 584 15.18 17.03 -16.91
N VAL A 585 16.38 17.53 -17.16
CA VAL A 585 17.17 18.21 -16.12
C VAL A 585 16.79 19.69 -16.02
N PRO A 586 16.49 20.23 -14.82
CA PRO A 586 16.23 21.65 -14.62
C PRO A 586 17.29 22.55 -15.26
N ASN A 587 16.86 23.62 -15.92
CA ASN A 587 17.74 24.63 -16.55
C ASN A 587 18.74 24.11 -17.60
N ARG A 588 18.54 22.88 -18.13
CA ARG A 588 19.46 22.25 -19.08
C ARG A 588 18.69 21.69 -20.28
N ALA A 589 18.57 22.51 -21.33
CA ALA A 589 17.87 22.17 -22.56
C ALA A 589 18.39 20.87 -23.18
N GLY A 590 17.51 19.91 -23.48
CA GLY A 590 17.87 18.65 -24.12
C GLY A 590 18.62 17.63 -23.24
N HIS A 591 18.92 17.96 -21.99
CA HIS A 591 19.52 17.00 -21.06
C HIS A 591 18.44 16.07 -20.50
N LEU A 592 18.57 14.78 -20.78
CA LEU A 592 17.62 13.74 -20.42
C LEU A 592 18.33 12.59 -19.71
N PHE A 593 17.66 11.99 -18.75
CA PHE A 593 18.02 10.71 -18.16
C PHE A 593 16.93 9.68 -18.39
N PHE A 594 17.35 8.45 -18.65
CA PHE A 594 16.46 7.33 -18.89
C PHE A 594 16.88 6.11 -18.07
N THR A 595 15.91 5.52 -17.39
CA THR A 595 16.04 4.19 -16.76
C THR A 595 14.88 3.29 -17.20
N SER A 596 15.14 1.99 -17.35
CA SER A 596 14.10 0.98 -17.56
C SER A 596 13.34 0.63 -16.27
N GLY A 597 13.92 0.93 -15.09
CA GLY A 597 13.31 0.68 -13.78
C GLY A 597 13.11 -0.80 -13.43
N LEU A 598 13.74 -1.71 -14.17
CA LEU A 598 13.58 -3.16 -13.98
C LEU A 598 14.53 -3.70 -12.92
N ASN A 599 14.10 -4.78 -12.25
CA ASN A 599 14.97 -5.62 -11.44
C ASN A 599 15.29 -6.92 -12.20
N GLY A 600 16.56 -7.35 -12.24
CA GLY A 600 16.99 -8.60 -12.88
C GLY A 600 18.07 -8.47 -13.95
N GLY A 601 18.38 -9.56 -14.66
CA GLY A 601 19.55 -9.70 -15.55
C GLY A 601 19.45 -9.09 -16.95
N SER A 602 18.49 -8.20 -17.21
CA SER A 602 18.44 -7.39 -18.43
C SER A 602 19.33 -6.15 -18.31
N ASP A 603 19.70 -5.55 -19.43
CA ASP A 603 20.39 -4.25 -19.44
C ASP A 603 19.53 -3.17 -18.75
N THR A 604 19.99 -2.76 -17.57
CA THR A 604 19.34 -1.80 -16.67
C THR A 604 20.20 -0.56 -16.43
N ILE A 605 21.24 -0.39 -17.26
CA ILE A 605 22.23 0.68 -17.13
C ILE A 605 21.57 2.05 -17.31
N LEU A 606 21.88 3.00 -16.42
CA LEU A 606 21.38 4.37 -16.53
C LEU A 606 21.91 5.02 -17.82
N ARG A 607 21.03 5.66 -18.58
CA ARG A 607 21.37 6.34 -19.83
C ARG A 607 21.11 7.82 -19.73
N ARG A 608 21.95 8.61 -20.40
CA ARG A 608 21.87 10.06 -20.46
C ARG A 608 21.97 10.55 -21.90
N SER A 609 21.22 11.58 -22.22
CA SER A 609 21.34 12.37 -23.44
C SER A 609 21.63 13.83 -23.07
N ILE A 610 22.34 14.55 -23.93
CA ILE A 610 22.57 16.01 -23.81
C ILE A 610 22.09 16.79 -25.05
N ASP A 611 21.47 16.12 -26.02
CA ASP A 611 21.08 16.68 -27.32
C ASP A 611 19.58 16.50 -27.64
N GLY A 612 18.76 16.36 -26.59
CA GLY A 612 17.32 16.15 -26.74
C GLY A 612 16.95 14.75 -27.22
N GLY A 613 17.78 13.77 -26.89
CA GLY A 613 17.50 12.33 -27.02
C GLY A 613 17.91 11.73 -28.35
N VAL A 614 18.71 12.44 -29.14
CA VAL A 614 19.26 11.95 -30.42
C VAL A 614 20.35 10.91 -30.13
N ASN A 615 21.26 11.23 -29.20
CA ASN A 615 22.33 10.31 -28.79
C ASN A 615 22.24 9.99 -27.28
N TRP A 616 22.52 8.72 -26.96
CA TRP A 616 22.46 8.22 -25.58
C TRP A 616 23.82 7.66 -25.15
N THR A 617 24.33 8.18 -24.03
CA THR A 617 25.51 7.66 -23.34
C THR A 617 25.07 6.74 -22.22
N SER A 618 25.63 5.54 -22.15
CA SER A 618 25.40 4.60 -21.05
C SER A 618 26.40 4.86 -19.92
N LEU A 619 25.92 4.97 -18.68
CA LEU A 619 26.75 5.16 -17.50
C LEU A 619 27.06 3.79 -16.89
N SER A 620 28.10 3.11 -17.39
CA SER A 620 28.40 1.70 -17.08
C SER A 620 28.53 1.38 -15.59
N ASP A 621 29.00 2.34 -14.79
CA ASP A 621 29.11 2.21 -13.33
C ASP A 621 27.76 2.25 -12.62
N VAL A 622 26.69 2.69 -13.28
CA VAL A 622 25.34 2.81 -12.72
C VAL A 622 24.46 1.72 -13.32
N ASN A 623 24.54 0.52 -12.74
CA ASN A 623 24.03 -0.71 -13.34
C ASN A 623 22.51 -0.87 -13.27
N ARG A 624 21.83 -0.24 -12.30
CA ARG A 624 20.36 -0.29 -12.14
C ARG A 624 19.87 0.99 -11.47
N VAL A 625 18.77 1.56 -11.95
CA VAL A 625 18.14 2.73 -11.31
C VAL A 625 16.63 2.56 -11.25
N ASP A 626 16.05 2.65 -10.05
CA ASP A 626 14.60 2.58 -9.85
C ASP A 626 13.92 3.94 -10.11
N ASP A 627 14.56 5.03 -9.72
CA ASP A 627 14.16 6.40 -10.06
C ASP A 627 15.35 7.38 -9.93
N ILE A 628 15.20 8.54 -10.57
CA ILE A 628 16.18 9.62 -10.60
C ILE A 628 15.52 10.99 -10.36
N ALA A 629 16.18 11.82 -9.57
CA ALA A 629 15.76 13.18 -9.25
C ALA A 629 16.92 14.17 -9.33
N PHE A 630 16.56 15.44 -9.49
CA PHE A 630 17.50 16.56 -9.52
C PHE A 630 17.19 17.51 -8.38
N GLY A 631 18.20 17.83 -7.57
CA GLY A 631 18.09 18.80 -6.48
C GLY A 631 18.91 20.04 -6.76
N LYS A 632 18.88 20.97 -5.81
CA LYS A 632 19.74 22.15 -5.80
C LYS A 632 21.20 21.76 -6.04
N GLU A 633 21.91 22.60 -6.79
CA GLU A 633 23.33 22.47 -7.09
C GLU A 633 24.17 22.45 -5.80
N ALA A 634 25.28 21.72 -5.81
CA ALA A 634 26.32 21.90 -4.80
C ALA A 634 26.95 23.29 -4.92
N THR A 635 27.50 23.83 -3.83
CA THR A 635 28.20 25.13 -3.87
C THR A 635 29.32 25.11 -4.91
N GLY A 636 29.25 26.05 -5.88
CA GLY A 636 30.22 26.16 -6.97
C GLY A 636 29.96 25.24 -8.17
N ALA A 637 29.04 24.27 -8.06
CA ALA A 637 28.63 23.43 -9.18
C ALA A 637 27.66 24.19 -10.09
N GLN A 638 27.75 23.92 -11.40
CA GLN A 638 26.82 24.48 -12.38
C GLN A 638 25.70 23.51 -12.76
N TYR A 639 25.84 22.23 -12.44
CA TYR A 639 24.86 21.20 -12.76
C TYR A 639 24.06 20.82 -11.51
N SER A 640 22.75 20.62 -11.65
CA SER A 640 21.89 20.20 -10.54
C SER A 640 22.43 18.91 -9.91
N ALA A 641 22.38 18.82 -8.58
CA ALA A 641 22.80 17.59 -7.92
C ALA A 641 21.87 16.46 -8.33
N ILE A 642 22.44 15.31 -8.71
CA ILE A 642 21.69 14.16 -9.24
C ILE A 642 21.56 13.15 -8.12
N TYR A 643 20.34 12.68 -7.85
CA TYR A 643 20.06 11.66 -6.86
C TYR A 643 19.42 10.45 -7.53
N ILE A 644 19.88 9.25 -7.20
CA ILE A 644 19.30 8.00 -7.69
C ILE A 644 19.02 7.04 -6.55
N SER A 645 17.96 6.25 -6.70
CA SER A 645 17.78 4.99 -5.98
C SER A 645 18.18 3.86 -6.92
N GLY A 646 19.15 3.03 -6.55
CA GLY A 646 19.63 1.98 -7.44
C GLY A 646 21.00 1.41 -7.10
N GLN A 647 21.61 0.74 -8.06
CA GLN A 647 22.93 0.12 -7.96
C GLN A 647 23.98 0.93 -8.70
N VAL A 648 25.07 1.25 -7.98
CA VAL A 648 26.30 1.80 -8.55
C VAL A 648 27.43 0.83 -8.22
N ARG A 649 28.15 0.34 -9.24
CA ARG A 649 29.22 -0.66 -9.13
C ARG A 649 28.77 -1.92 -8.36
N GLY A 650 27.55 -2.38 -8.66
CA GLY A 650 26.92 -3.54 -8.01
C GLY A 650 26.28 -3.30 -6.64
N GLU A 651 26.53 -2.16 -6.01
CA GLU A 651 26.07 -1.86 -4.65
C GLU A 651 24.76 -1.08 -4.66
N TYR A 652 23.71 -1.58 -3.99
CA TYR A 652 22.43 -0.88 -3.93
C TYR A 652 22.43 0.20 -2.84
N GLY A 653 21.85 1.37 -3.14
CA GLY A 653 21.63 2.44 -2.17
C GLY A 653 20.94 3.65 -2.76
N ILE A 654 20.91 4.73 -1.97
CA ILE A 654 20.66 6.07 -2.50
C ILE A 654 22.00 6.72 -2.76
N TRP A 655 22.17 7.26 -3.96
CA TRP A 655 23.43 7.83 -4.42
C TRP A 655 23.23 9.28 -4.85
N ARG A 656 24.31 10.05 -4.75
CA ARG A 656 24.37 11.43 -5.22
C ARG A 656 25.58 11.65 -6.11
N SER A 657 25.40 12.35 -7.21
CA SER A 657 26.48 12.98 -7.98
C SER A 657 26.33 14.50 -7.95
N THR A 658 27.44 15.20 -7.78
CA THR A 658 27.51 16.68 -7.77
C THR A 658 28.41 17.22 -8.89
N ASP A 659 28.91 16.32 -9.73
CA ASP A 659 29.92 16.54 -10.78
C ASP A 659 29.43 15.95 -12.11
N ASN A 660 28.11 16.03 -12.35
CA ASN A 660 27.50 15.65 -13.62
C ASN A 660 27.81 14.19 -14.06
N CYS A 661 27.67 13.26 -13.11
CA CYS A 661 27.88 11.83 -13.23
C CYS A 661 29.34 11.35 -13.29
N ASP A 662 30.32 12.22 -13.06
CA ASP A 662 31.73 11.80 -13.03
C ASP A 662 32.03 10.91 -11.81
N SER A 663 31.42 11.20 -10.67
CA SER A 663 31.49 10.37 -9.47
C SER A 663 30.15 10.23 -8.74
N TRP A 664 30.05 9.19 -7.91
CA TRP A 664 28.85 8.84 -7.16
C TRP A 664 29.18 8.58 -5.69
N HIS A 665 28.50 9.29 -4.80
CA HIS A 665 28.61 9.13 -3.36
C HIS A 665 27.38 8.38 -2.82
N ARG A 666 27.60 7.27 -2.13
CA ARG A 666 26.52 6.52 -1.48
C ARG A 666 26.05 7.28 -0.24
N LEU A 667 24.84 7.83 -0.29
CA LEU A 667 24.23 8.51 0.85
C LEU A 667 23.71 7.53 1.89
N VAL A 668 23.24 6.35 1.50
CA VAL A 668 22.80 5.32 2.44
C VAL A 668 22.75 3.98 1.73
N GLN A 669 23.15 2.92 2.42
CA GLN A 669 23.03 1.55 1.92
C GLN A 669 21.62 1.01 2.15
N PHE A 670 21.19 0.05 1.32
CA PHE A 670 19.99 -0.70 1.67
C PHE A 670 20.28 -1.69 2.82
N PRO A 671 19.35 -1.84 3.77
CA PRO A 671 18.07 -1.15 3.88
C PRO A 671 18.19 0.14 4.68
N MET A 672 17.55 1.20 4.21
CA MET A 672 17.52 2.55 4.80
C MET A 672 16.63 2.60 6.05
N GLY A 673 16.82 1.66 6.98
CA GLY A 673 15.90 1.39 8.09
C GLY A 673 14.59 0.70 7.69
N ALA A 674 14.12 0.91 6.45
CA ALA A 674 12.96 0.22 5.86
C ALA A 674 13.40 -0.88 4.89
N LEU A 675 12.71 -2.02 4.93
CA LEU A 675 12.87 -3.13 3.98
C LEU A 675 11.93 -3.01 2.78
N ASP A 676 11.15 -1.94 2.73
CA ASP A 676 10.24 -1.63 1.64
C ASP A 676 10.98 -1.24 0.36
N GLN A 677 10.29 -1.40 -0.77
CA GLN A 677 10.82 -1.12 -2.09
C GLN A 677 10.62 0.34 -2.47
N VAL A 678 11.68 1.00 -2.94
CA VAL A 678 11.61 2.37 -3.43
C VAL A 678 10.86 2.40 -4.76
N THR A 679 9.85 3.26 -4.86
CA THR A 679 9.07 3.52 -6.08
C THR A 679 9.39 4.87 -6.69
N SER A 680 9.76 5.85 -5.87
CA SER A 680 9.94 7.23 -6.31
C SER A 680 11.02 7.96 -5.53
N ILE A 681 11.70 8.89 -6.21
CA ILE A 681 12.63 9.85 -5.61
C ILE A 681 12.33 11.25 -6.12
N GLU A 682 12.46 12.24 -5.25
CA GLU A 682 12.49 13.67 -5.60
C GLU A 682 13.54 14.36 -4.70
N ALA A 683 14.11 15.47 -5.16
CA ALA A 683 15.05 16.28 -4.40
C ALA A 683 14.63 17.74 -4.37
N SER A 684 14.95 18.41 -3.26
CA SER A 684 14.61 19.80 -3.08
C SER A 684 15.37 20.69 -4.05
N LYS A 685 14.64 21.59 -4.72
CA LYS A 685 15.24 22.65 -5.54
C LYS A 685 15.72 23.84 -4.69
N ASP A 686 15.32 23.91 -3.42
CA ASP A 686 15.65 25.01 -2.50
C ASP A 686 16.81 24.67 -1.55
N THR A 687 16.95 23.39 -1.17
CA THR A 687 17.89 22.93 -0.15
C THR A 687 18.79 21.84 -0.70
N PHE A 688 20.10 22.12 -0.78
CA PHE A 688 21.09 21.14 -1.21
C PHE A 688 21.11 19.92 -0.27
N GLY A 689 21.11 18.72 -0.84
CA GLY A 689 21.16 17.46 -0.11
C GLY A 689 19.82 16.97 0.44
N LEU A 690 18.75 17.78 0.43
CA LEU A 690 17.43 17.35 0.86
C LEU A 690 16.78 16.49 -0.24
N VAL A 691 16.50 15.23 0.08
CA VAL A 691 15.95 14.23 -0.83
C VAL A 691 14.78 13.50 -0.18
N TYR A 692 13.80 13.10 -0.97
CA TYR A 692 12.59 12.41 -0.58
C TYR A 692 12.53 11.05 -1.26
N ILE A 693 12.25 10.00 -0.49
CA ILE A 693 12.15 8.62 -0.98
C ILE A 693 10.74 8.09 -0.69
N GLY A 694 10.06 7.63 -1.73
CA GLY A 694 8.74 7.02 -1.64
C GLY A 694 8.80 5.51 -1.76
N TYR A 695 7.97 4.81 -0.99
CA TYR A 695 7.95 3.35 -0.93
C TYR A 695 6.63 2.71 -1.37
N MET A 696 6.65 1.38 -1.59
CA MET A 696 5.50 0.59 -2.03
C MET A 696 4.41 0.36 -0.97
N GLY A 697 4.67 0.62 0.32
CA GLY A 697 3.64 0.46 1.34
C GLY A 697 3.96 1.07 2.70
N SER A 698 5.04 1.85 2.81
CA SER A 698 5.47 2.51 4.06
C SER A 698 5.57 4.03 3.97
N GLY A 699 4.90 4.62 2.98
CA GLY A 699 4.85 6.06 2.76
C GLY A 699 6.18 6.65 2.29
N TRP A 700 6.59 7.73 2.95
CA TRP A 700 7.71 8.56 2.52
C TRP A 700 8.72 8.78 3.64
N ILE A 701 10.00 8.78 3.28
CA ILE A 701 11.07 9.33 4.13
C ILE A 701 11.74 10.51 3.44
N TYR A 702 12.44 11.32 4.21
CA TYR A 702 13.34 12.34 3.70
C TYR A 702 14.72 12.21 4.33
N GLY A 703 15.73 12.53 3.53
CA GLY A 703 17.14 12.56 3.91
C GLY A 703 17.70 13.96 3.72
N GLN A 704 18.53 14.42 4.64
CA GLN A 704 19.23 15.70 4.51
C GLN A 704 20.63 15.66 5.14
N PRO A 705 21.57 16.52 4.72
CA PRO A 705 22.84 16.71 5.39
C PRO A 705 22.63 17.09 6.85
N GLY A 706 23.46 16.57 7.75
CA GLY A 706 23.41 16.87 9.17
C GLY A 706 24.60 16.25 9.90
N ILE A 707 24.85 16.70 11.13
CA ILE A 707 25.93 16.18 11.98
C ILE A 707 25.68 14.68 12.21
N CYS A 708 26.67 13.84 11.88
CA CYS A 708 26.57 12.40 12.10
C CYS A 708 27.20 12.05 13.43
N ASN A 709 26.36 11.68 14.40
CA ASN A 709 26.78 11.09 15.67
C ASN A 709 26.48 9.58 15.59
N PRO A 710 27.43 8.73 15.17
CA PRO A 710 27.21 7.30 15.13
C PRO A 710 26.90 6.79 16.55
N ALA A 711 25.74 6.15 16.70
CA ALA A 711 25.30 5.46 17.91
C ALA A 711 24.79 4.07 17.53
N GLU A 712 24.81 3.11 18.47
CA GLU A 712 24.10 1.84 18.28
C GLU A 712 22.62 2.09 18.03
N TYR A 713 22.04 1.37 17.07
CA TYR A 713 20.62 1.49 16.77
C TYR A 713 19.78 1.02 17.96
N HIS A 714 18.97 1.92 18.51
CA HIS A 714 17.87 1.58 19.38
C HIS A 714 16.55 1.67 18.60
N ARG A 715 15.60 0.75 18.87
CA ARG A 715 14.25 0.74 18.26
C ARG A 715 13.53 2.10 18.38
N ASP A 716 13.91 2.90 19.37
CA ASP A 716 13.37 4.23 19.65
C ASP A 716 14.18 5.39 19.01
N GLN A 717 15.30 5.10 18.35
CA GLN A 717 16.11 6.13 17.69
C GLN A 717 15.69 6.33 16.23
N VAL A 718 15.25 7.55 15.95
CA VAL A 718 14.69 8.01 14.67
C VAL A 718 15.79 8.44 13.68
N LEU A 719 17.07 8.38 14.06
CA LEU A 719 18.17 9.00 13.33
C LEU A 719 19.11 7.95 12.73
N GLN A 720 19.08 7.83 11.40
CA GLN A 720 20.16 7.20 10.64
C GLN A 720 20.98 8.30 9.96
N CYS A 721 22.31 8.26 10.11
CA CYS A 721 23.24 9.14 9.42
C CYS A 721 24.30 8.35 8.67
N SER A 722 24.69 8.88 7.52
CA SER A 722 25.91 8.54 6.81
C SER A 722 26.81 9.75 6.86
N LYS A 723 28.13 9.52 6.91
CA LYS A 723 29.09 10.59 6.69
C LYS A 723 28.92 11.07 5.24
N VAL A 724 28.66 12.36 5.07
CA VAL A 724 28.76 13.02 3.77
C VAL A 724 30.19 13.53 3.71
N ASP A 725 31.00 12.94 2.83
CA ASP A 725 32.31 13.52 2.49
C ASP A 725 32.11 14.73 1.57
#